data_AF-A0A6L9MQ72-F1
#
_entry.id   AF-A0A6L9MQ72-F1
#
_cell.length_a   1.000
_cell.length_b   1.000
_cell.length_c   1.000
_cell.angle_alpha   90.00
_cell.angle_beta   90.00
_cell.angle_gamma   90.00
#
_symmetry.space_group_name_H-M   'P 1'
#
loop_
_entity.id
_entity.type
_entity.pdbx_description
1 polymer ?
#
loop_
_entity_poly.entity_id
_entity_poly.type
_entity_poly.pdbx_seq_one_letter_code
_entity_poly.pdbx_strand_id
1 'polypeptide(L)'
;MTFNEESQDYECETTIYPNADGFLGQLAIRVLDDNATPPHINMPSGEVKYLEEIKDKDTGRLWWIEKDTWDEKNTYWRHSGVNTAGMLNLSIAGQRCHVNIGSMDFSFEQLNNYLDSFKNDLWELILDESSSIQTNKMDSAFGINKDAIDCIKQLVGHAQKILESPKGELREVQELRPRKAVRPVNRTFMELVSKPNQRFLTSRASTPTYNVPENRYVLFALKRCYRIIKQIRTLSENKSKRYLNTVSKLQGQLSSFRPTVTINRDLVVADLERLKVRCNIKYWQAKLAERLALNNINLYKKTNLHSVLRIKTEKVSTNNLSGEKDGFFIKVVDNKDWSQPNDNFTFLKFLRGNYDLTSCLEPYSEYELVGKFTCSQSARANFYNIIELAEIRIISTPGFEIARSNYRKEFQLGKTLNENSWQRALTTKEIEEQEKEKAAINNRIEFYSKNQELAAYVWEKIAPKERMLLTLIKKLKSLNIKEASHFPNSMTFVQNPNYQGIHNGYRKLRDLTHLTDEDILVSLEKVDAMGLVNMPLLYERWCLLQIIIVLKEAFRFRLQKDWKHRIIEAVGAKKKDIQIALANTETKRFITLTYEKTLTNRRIPDYIIDLVWFADSDTNDEYPQKKRFVMDAKFYDRRTFQRFDGLSGVVHNLSKTKDYSEQDENPVFIIHPCKDAIPHRVTAQDWGETSYLGEIPYSDGRIQGNHDSGGIYLSPIDSKLYTDELQRLLGLFLQYKLEEMNTKSSDRSDDRTSAVPFCIRCGSSDLQVKSKSNNTRFGNPISRTHRSVWMQCNDCNHFMSFNHCNQTNTRLIKNGTYWTYHSARAIEPFNIKCPKCGEWGAW
;
A
#
# COMPACT_ATOMS: atom_id res chain seq x y z
N MET A 1 -4.22 -35.52 14.91
CA MET A 1 -4.61 -35.98 13.57
C MET A 1 -6.04 -36.47 13.65
N THR A 2 -6.86 -36.10 12.68
CA THR A 2 -8.25 -36.52 12.51
C THR A 2 -8.35 -37.21 11.16
N PHE A 3 -9.09 -38.31 11.07
CA PHE A 3 -9.33 -38.98 9.79
C PHE A 3 -10.54 -38.36 9.10
N ASN A 4 -10.40 -37.98 7.84
CA ASN A 4 -11.50 -37.45 7.03
C ASN A 4 -12.09 -38.57 6.18
N GLU A 5 -13.33 -38.98 6.50
CA GLU A 5 -14.00 -40.10 5.84
C GLU A 5 -14.34 -39.85 4.36
N GLU A 6 -14.53 -38.58 3.96
CA GLU A 6 -14.84 -38.23 2.56
C GLU A 6 -13.61 -38.26 1.66
N SER A 7 -12.46 -37.79 2.14
CA SER A 7 -11.21 -37.76 1.38
C SER A 7 -10.36 -39.03 1.54
N GLN A 8 -10.68 -39.86 2.54
CA GLN A 8 -9.88 -41.02 2.97
C GLN A 8 -8.44 -40.65 3.36
N ASP A 9 -8.24 -39.40 3.80
CA ASP A 9 -6.93 -38.85 4.15
C ASP A 9 -6.94 -38.39 5.63
N TYR A 10 -5.78 -38.38 6.27
CA TYR A 10 -5.62 -37.80 7.61
C TYR A 10 -5.40 -36.30 7.53
N GLU A 11 -5.85 -35.56 8.53
CA GLU A 11 -5.69 -34.12 8.64
C GLU A 11 -5.10 -33.74 10.01
N CYS A 12 -4.22 -32.75 10.05
CA CYS A 12 -3.80 -32.11 11.28
C CYS A 12 -3.42 -30.66 11.07
N GLU A 13 -3.41 -29.87 12.14
CA GLU A 13 -3.10 -28.44 12.11
C GLU A 13 -1.80 -28.13 12.85
N THR A 14 -1.05 -27.15 12.36
CA THR A 14 0.15 -26.58 13.00
C THR A 14 0.30 -25.10 12.63
N THR A 15 1.30 -24.41 13.17
CA THR A 15 1.54 -22.98 12.93
C THR A 15 2.91 -22.70 12.32
N ILE A 16 3.02 -21.65 11.51
CA ILE A 16 4.28 -21.01 11.09
C ILE A 16 4.94 -20.46 12.37
N TYR A 17 6.21 -20.78 12.59
CA TYR A 17 6.98 -20.41 13.78
C TYR A 17 6.47 -20.98 15.14
N PRO A 18 6.35 -22.31 15.32
CA PRO A 18 6.03 -22.86 16.63
C PRO A 18 7.18 -22.56 17.59
N ASN A 19 6.89 -21.84 18.69
CA ASN A 19 7.90 -21.38 19.63
C ASN A 19 7.99 -22.34 20.82
N ALA A 20 9.19 -22.87 21.05
CA ALA A 20 9.62 -23.45 22.33
C ALA A 20 10.84 -22.64 22.80
N ASP A 21 10.64 -21.79 23.80
CA ASP A 21 11.70 -21.09 24.55
C ASP A 21 12.80 -20.42 23.73
N GLY A 22 12.44 -19.75 22.62
CA GLY A 22 13.38 -18.94 21.82
C GLY A 22 14.07 -19.71 20.69
N PHE A 23 13.79 -21.00 20.53
CA PHE A 23 14.21 -21.80 19.38
C PHE A 23 13.14 -21.80 18.29
N LEU A 24 13.58 -21.74 17.03
CA LEU A 24 12.70 -21.94 15.87
C LEU A 24 12.30 -23.41 15.83
N GLY A 25 11.05 -23.73 16.12
CA GLY A 25 10.54 -25.09 16.03
C GLY A 25 10.55 -25.61 14.59
N GLN A 26 10.84 -26.91 14.43
CA GLN A 26 10.85 -27.62 13.16
C GLN A 26 9.76 -28.69 13.17
N LEU A 27 9.14 -28.95 12.01
CA LEU A 27 8.26 -30.10 11.84
C LEU A 27 9.11 -31.38 11.90
N ALA A 28 8.84 -32.23 12.88
CA ALA A 28 9.47 -33.52 13.04
C ALA A 28 8.39 -34.62 13.10
N ILE A 29 8.63 -35.72 12.39
CA ILE A 29 7.71 -36.84 12.34
C ILE A 29 8.34 -38.03 13.03
N ARG A 30 7.63 -38.59 13.99
CA ARG A 30 7.97 -39.88 14.56
C ARG A 30 6.97 -40.91 14.09
N VAL A 31 7.47 -41.94 13.40
CA VAL A 31 6.67 -43.10 13.03
C VAL A 31 6.82 -44.13 14.15
N LEU A 32 5.70 -44.70 14.60
CA LEU A 32 5.69 -45.66 15.71
C LEU A 32 5.86 -47.11 15.25
N ASP A 33 5.74 -47.37 13.94
CA ASP A 33 5.89 -48.68 13.33
C ASP A 33 7.32 -48.84 12.77
N ASP A 34 8.01 -49.89 13.21
CA ASP A 34 9.41 -50.17 12.86
C ASP A 34 9.59 -50.66 11.41
N ASN A 35 8.51 -51.06 10.71
CA ASN A 35 8.52 -51.49 9.31
C ASN A 35 8.01 -50.43 8.32
N ALA A 36 7.80 -49.18 8.78
CA ALA A 36 7.23 -48.14 7.94
C ALA A 36 8.21 -47.58 6.90
N THR A 37 7.69 -47.28 5.71
CA THR A 37 8.43 -46.55 4.67
C THR A 37 8.79 -45.13 5.16
N PRO A 38 9.97 -44.60 4.77
CA PRO A 38 10.38 -43.25 5.14
C PRO A 38 9.32 -42.21 4.75
N PRO A 39 8.93 -41.32 5.68
CA PRO A 39 7.95 -40.29 5.38
C PRO A 39 8.52 -39.30 4.35
N HIS A 40 7.67 -38.84 3.44
CA HIS A 40 8.04 -37.88 2.41
C HIS A 40 6.94 -36.85 2.17
N ILE A 41 7.35 -35.69 1.67
CA ILE A 41 6.46 -34.60 1.30
C ILE A 41 6.20 -34.69 -0.21
N ASN A 42 4.92 -34.69 -0.58
CA ASN A 42 4.49 -34.62 -1.97
C ASN A 42 4.39 -33.15 -2.39
N MET A 43 5.29 -32.71 -3.26
CA MET A 43 5.28 -31.33 -3.75
C MET A 43 4.17 -31.12 -4.80
N PRO A 44 3.60 -29.91 -4.91
CA PRO A 44 2.59 -29.60 -5.93
C PRO A 44 3.08 -29.82 -7.38
N SER A 45 4.39 -29.77 -7.60
CA SER A 45 5.04 -30.05 -8.89
C SER A 45 5.01 -31.54 -9.29
N GLY A 46 4.60 -32.43 -8.39
CA GLY A 46 4.72 -33.89 -8.55
C GLY A 46 6.08 -34.45 -8.14
N GLU A 47 6.99 -33.60 -7.66
CA GLU A 47 8.26 -34.02 -7.07
C GLU A 47 8.06 -34.53 -5.64
N VAL A 48 8.90 -35.49 -5.21
CA VAL A 48 8.86 -36.05 -3.86
C VAL A 48 10.09 -35.59 -3.09
N LYS A 49 9.87 -34.93 -1.94
CA LYS A 49 10.94 -34.51 -1.03
C LYS A 49 11.00 -35.46 0.16
N TYR A 50 12.08 -36.24 0.24
CA TYR A 50 12.29 -37.20 1.32
C TYR A 50 12.78 -36.51 2.60
N LEU A 51 12.32 -36.98 3.75
CA LEU A 51 12.80 -36.55 5.05
C LEU A 51 14.03 -37.38 5.46
N GLU A 52 14.91 -36.78 6.26
CA GLU A 52 16.10 -37.45 6.78
C GLU A 52 15.93 -37.85 8.23
N GLU A 53 16.51 -39.00 8.57
CA GLU A 53 16.48 -39.56 9.91
C GLU A 53 17.48 -38.84 10.84
N ILE A 54 17.01 -38.53 12.05
CA ILE A 54 17.82 -38.04 13.17
C ILE A 54 17.47 -38.84 14.42
N LYS A 55 18.52 -39.27 15.12
CA LYS A 55 18.39 -39.89 16.44
C LYS A 55 18.52 -38.84 17.53
N ASP A 56 17.47 -38.71 18.33
CA ASP A 56 17.48 -37.89 19.54
C ASP A 56 18.48 -38.49 20.54
N LYS A 57 19.44 -37.68 20.99
CA LYS A 57 20.52 -38.10 21.89
C LYS A 57 20.02 -38.38 23.30
N ASP A 58 18.98 -37.67 23.76
CA ASP A 58 18.51 -37.75 25.14
C ASP A 58 17.51 -38.90 25.31
N THR A 59 16.62 -39.09 24.34
CA THR A 59 15.59 -40.14 24.41
C THR A 59 15.92 -41.39 23.61
N GLY A 60 16.96 -41.36 22.76
CA GLY A 60 17.33 -42.45 21.84
C GLY A 60 16.32 -42.69 20.71
N ARG A 61 15.26 -41.88 20.61
CA ARG A 61 14.17 -42.04 19.65
C ARG A 61 14.56 -41.54 18.26
N LEU A 62 13.99 -42.19 17.25
CA LEU A 62 14.18 -41.82 15.85
C LEU A 62 13.11 -40.80 15.43
N TRP A 63 13.55 -39.74 14.76
CA TRP A 63 12.74 -38.66 14.23
C TRP A 63 13.11 -38.39 12.78
N TRP A 64 12.12 -38.07 11.96
CA TRP A 64 12.30 -37.69 10.56
C TRP A 64 12.10 -36.19 10.41
N ILE A 65 13.10 -35.49 9.87
CA ILE A 65 13.08 -34.05 9.69
C ILE A 65 13.53 -33.63 8.28
N GLU A 66 13.21 -32.41 7.90
CA GLU A 66 13.67 -31.83 6.63
C GLU A 66 14.99 -31.07 6.82
N LYS A 67 16.09 -31.57 6.25
CA LYS A 67 17.40 -30.90 6.33
C LYS A 67 17.61 -29.99 5.12
N ASP A 68 17.34 -28.69 5.28
CA ASP A 68 17.63 -27.72 4.21
C ASP A 68 19.00 -27.07 4.35
N THR A 69 19.27 -26.38 5.47
CA THR A 69 20.51 -25.61 5.66
C THR A 69 21.03 -25.79 7.07
N TRP A 70 22.35 -25.96 7.24
CA TRP A 70 22.97 -26.07 8.56
C TRP A 70 23.24 -24.69 9.15
N ASP A 71 22.82 -24.46 10.40
CA ASP A 71 23.17 -23.27 11.17
C ASP A 71 24.40 -23.54 12.02
N GLU A 72 25.58 -23.13 11.56
CA GLU A 72 26.84 -23.32 12.29
C GLU A 72 26.86 -22.63 13.66
N LYS A 73 26.17 -21.49 13.79
CA LYS A 73 26.19 -20.68 15.01
C LYS A 73 25.40 -21.33 16.15
N ASN A 74 24.28 -21.98 15.82
CA ASN A 74 23.38 -22.58 16.80
C ASN A 74 23.37 -24.11 16.75
N THR A 75 24.15 -24.72 15.85
CA THR A 75 24.37 -26.17 15.72
C THR A 75 23.11 -26.99 15.48
N TYR A 76 22.19 -26.51 14.65
CA TYR A 76 20.98 -27.24 14.25
C TYR A 76 20.66 -27.08 12.75
N TRP A 77 19.86 -28.01 12.21
CA TRP A 77 19.36 -27.93 10.84
C TRP A 77 18.19 -26.95 10.75
N ARG A 78 18.35 -25.89 9.95
CA ARG A 78 17.27 -24.99 9.55
C ARG A 78 16.46 -25.59 8.42
N HIS A 79 15.17 -25.31 8.48
CA HIS A 79 14.16 -25.80 7.54
C HIS A 79 13.36 -24.63 6.97
N SER A 80 13.12 -24.65 5.66
CA SER A 80 12.39 -23.62 4.92
C SER A 80 10.88 -23.70 5.12
N GLY A 81 10.31 -24.87 5.44
CA GLY A 81 8.87 -25.04 5.67
C GLY A 81 8.37 -24.48 7.01
N VAL A 82 9.24 -24.02 7.91
CA VAL A 82 8.82 -23.19 9.07
C VAL A 82 8.22 -21.86 8.59
N ASN A 83 8.51 -21.43 7.36
CA ASN A 83 7.97 -20.22 6.71
C ASN A 83 6.82 -20.52 5.73
N THR A 84 6.42 -21.78 5.59
CA THR A 84 5.42 -22.22 4.61
C THR A 84 4.06 -22.31 5.31
N ALA A 85 3.21 -21.30 5.13
CA ALA A 85 1.78 -21.52 5.35
C ALA A 85 1.23 -22.40 4.24
N GLY A 86 0.14 -23.09 4.54
CA GLY A 86 -0.62 -23.83 3.55
C GLY A 86 -0.84 -25.27 3.93
N MET A 87 -1.16 -26.09 2.94
CA MET A 87 -1.38 -27.52 3.15
C MET A 87 -0.14 -28.27 2.70
N LEU A 88 0.50 -28.98 3.63
CA LEU A 88 1.63 -29.83 3.36
C LEU A 88 1.15 -31.28 3.27
N ASN A 89 1.37 -31.90 2.12
CA ASN A 89 0.91 -33.25 1.82
C ASN A 89 1.99 -34.26 2.21
N LEU A 90 1.86 -34.88 3.38
CA LEU A 90 2.75 -35.94 3.83
C LEU A 90 2.23 -37.30 3.41
N SER A 91 3.15 -38.17 3.03
CA SER A 91 2.93 -39.60 2.95
C SER A 91 3.66 -40.25 4.12
N ILE A 92 2.93 -40.93 5.00
CA ILE A 92 3.46 -41.60 6.20
C ILE A 92 3.00 -43.06 6.13
N ALA A 93 3.93 -44.01 6.04
CA ALA A 93 3.62 -45.44 5.96
C ALA A 93 2.57 -45.83 4.89
N GLY A 94 2.56 -45.13 3.75
CA GLY A 94 1.62 -45.36 2.64
C GLY A 94 0.25 -44.70 2.80
N GLN A 95 0.01 -43.96 3.89
CA GLN A 95 -1.19 -43.14 4.09
C GLN A 95 -0.90 -41.66 3.85
N ARG A 96 -1.88 -40.95 3.28
CA ARG A 96 -1.78 -39.51 3.04
C ARG A 96 -2.27 -38.72 4.25
N CYS A 97 -1.48 -37.74 4.67
CA CYS A 97 -1.79 -36.82 5.75
C CYS A 97 -1.62 -35.38 5.27
N HIS A 98 -2.68 -34.59 5.32
CA HIS A 98 -2.68 -33.16 5.07
C HIS A 98 -2.36 -32.41 6.35
N VAL A 99 -1.26 -31.67 6.36
CA VAL A 99 -0.88 -30.79 7.46
C VAL A 99 -1.24 -29.36 7.09
N ASN A 100 -2.26 -28.81 7.74
CA ASN A 100 -2.69 -27.42 7.57
C ASN A 100 -1.80 -26.53 8.46
N ILE A 101 -0.93 -25.75 7.83
CA ILE A 101 0.00 -24.83 8.49
C ILE A 101 -0.62 -23.42 8.44
N GLY A 102 -1.21 -22.99 9.55
CA GLY A 102 -1.69 -21.61 9.78
C GLY A 102 -0.61 -20.72 10.39
N SER A 103 -0.92 -19.52 10.85
CA SER A 103 -0.05 -18.76 11.78
C SER A 103 -0.81 -18.45 13.06
N MET A 104 -0.14 -17.99 14.12
CA MET A 104 -0.82 -17.65 15.38
C MET A 104 -1.95 -16.63 15.19
N ASP A 105 -1.82 -15.70 14.23
CA ASP A 105 -2.78 -14.63 13.98
C ASP A 105 -3.62 -14.85 12.70
N PHE A 106 -3.36 -15.91 11.91
CA PHE A 106 -4.02 -16.16 10.62
C PHE A 106 -4.45 -17.62 10.43
N SER A 107 -5.72 -17.84 10.10
CA SER A 107 -6.25 -19.18 9.74
C SER A 107 -5.80 -19.62 8.34
N PHE A 108 -5.87 -20.92 8.05
CA PHE A 108 -5.59 -21.44 6.71
C PHE A 108 -6.47 -20.80 5.62
N GLU A 109 -7.76 -20.59 5.90
CA GLU A 109 -8.68 -19.90 4.98
C GLU A 109 -8.24 -18.46 4.70
N GLN A 110 -7.82 -17.73 5.74
CA GLN A 110 -7.29 -16.38 5.60
C GLN A 110 -6.02 -16.33 4.76
N LEU A 111 -5.15 -17.34 4.86
CA LEU A 111 -3.94 -17.46 4.04
C LEU A 111 -4.26 -17.78 2.58
N ASN A 112 -5.27 -18.62 2.32
CA ASN A 112 -5.77 -18.84 0.95
C ASN A 112 -6.35 -17.56 0.34
N ASN A 113 -7.01 -16.70 1.13
CA ASN A 113 -7.51 -15.41 0.63
C ASN A 113 -6.37 -14.52 0.10
N TYR A 114 -5.17 -14.56 0.71
CA TYR A 114 -4.00 -13.88 0.15
C TYR A 114 -3.57 -14.45 -1.20
N LEU A 115 -3.51 -15.78 -1.32
CA LEU A 115 -3.12 -16.44 -2.57
C LEU A 115 -4.13 -16.18 -3.70
N ASP A 116 -5.41 -16.31 -3.40
CA ASP A 116 -6.48 -16.07 -4.36
C ASP A 116 -6.51 -14.61 -4.78
N SER A 117 -6.41 -13.68 -3.83
CA SER A 117 -6.29 -12.25 -4.15
C SER A 117 -5.07 -11.99 -5.04
N PHE A 118 -3.90 -12.52 -4.71
CA PHE A 118 -2.70 -12.38 -5.52
C PHE A 118 -2.87 -12.89 -6.96
N LYS A 119 -3.40 -14.09 -7.15
CA LYS A 119 -3.64 -14.65 -8.49
C LYS A 119 -4.63 -13.80 -9.28
N ASN A 120 -5.74 -13.44 -8.66
CA ASN A 120 -6.80 -12.66 -9.30
C ASN A 120 -6.30 -11.27 -9.68
N ASP A 121 -5.58 -10.58 -8.80
CA ASP A 121 -5.06 -9.23 -9.02
C ASP A 121 -4.00 -9.21 -10.14
N LEU A 122 -3.17 -10.25 -10.24
CA LEU A 122 -2.22 -10.39 -11.35
C LEU A 122 -2.94 -10.56 -12.69
N TRP A 123 -3.94 -11.44 -12.75
CA TRP A 123 -4.75 -11.64 -13.94
C TRP A 123 -5.52 -10.38 -14.34
N GLU A 124 -6.11 -9.68 -13.36
CA GLU A 124 -6.83 -8.43 -13.59
C GLU A 124 -5.90 -7.37 -14.17
N LEU A 125 -4.72 -7.19 -13.59
CA LEU A 125 -3.74 -6.23 -14.10
C LEU A 125 -3.41 -6.51 -15.58
N ILE A 126 -3.08 -7.76 -15.91
CA ILE A 126 -2.63 -8.16 -17.26
C ILE A 126 -3.72 -8.02 -18.33
N LEU A 127 -4.96 -8.33 -17.98
CA LEU A 127 -6.10 -8.27 -18.89
C LEU A 127 -6.67 -6.86 -19.04
N ASP A 128 -6.63 -6.04 -17.99
CA ASP A 128 -7.20 -4.70 -17.99
C ASP A 128 -6.11 -3.65 -18.28
N GLU A 129 -5.86 -3.26 -19.53
CA GLU A 129 -4.84 -2.22 -19.82
C GLU A 129 -5.30 -0.80 -19.44
N SER A 130 -6.62 -0.55 -19.38
CA SER A 130 -7.21 0.76 -19.13
C SER A 130 -7.92 0.83 -17.78
N SER A 131 -7.62 1.84 -16.95
CA SER A 131 -8.38 2.06 -15.71
C SER A 131 -9.82 2.49 -16.01
N SER A 132 -10.80 1.93 -15.28
CA SER A 132 -12.23 2.31 -15.38
C SER A 132 -12.48 3.79 -15.08
N ILE A 133 -11.55 4.46 -14.37
CA ILE A 133 -11.62 5.88 -14.06
C ILE A 133 -11.13 6.76 -15.22
N GLN A 134 -10.28 6.23 -16.11
CA GLN A 134 -9.69 6.99 -17.22
C GLN A 134 -10.53 6.96 -18.50
N THR A 135 -11.44 6.00 -18.63
CA THR A 135 -12.26 5.83 -19.84
C THR A 135 -13.66 6.42 -19.66
N ASN A 136 -13.96 7.54 -20.32
CA ASN A 136 -15.33 8.04 -20.53
C ASN A 136 -16.20 7.09 -21.39
N LYS A 137 -15.68 5.93 -21.80
CA LYS A 137 -16.43 4.93 -22.57
C LYS A 137 -17.22 4.07 -21.60
N MET A 138 -18.53 4.30 -21.55
CA MET A 138 -19.50 3.51 -20.78
C MET A 138 -19.65 2.05 -21.25
N ASP A 139 -18.94 1.63 -22.31
CA ASP A 139 -19.20 0.38 -23.05
C ASP A 139 -18.26 -0.80 -22.72
N SER A 140 -17.33 -0.66 -21.77
CA SER A 140 -16.36 -1.72 -21.46
C SER A 140 -16.09 -1.87 -19.97
N ALA A 141 -16.38 -3.04 -19.42
CA ALA A 141 -15.75 -3.52 -18.18
C ALA A 141 -14.56 -4.40 -18.57
N PHE A 142 -13.40 -4.24 -17.92
CA PHE A 142 -12.17 -5.06 -18.12
C PHE A 142 -11.40 -4.88 -19.44
N GLY A 143 -11.66 -3.82 -20.21
CA GLY A 143 -11.26 -3.83 -21.63
C GLY A 143 -11.99 -4.92 -22.45
N ILE A 144 -12.88 -5.70 -21.83
CA ILE A 144 -13.72 -6.72 -22.46
C ILE A 144 -14.95 -5.99 -22.97
N ASN A 145 -14.83 -5.54 -24.20
CA ASN A 145 -15.91 -4.93 -24.92
C ASN A 145 -16.93 -5.99 -25.39
N LYS A 146 -18.04 -5.51 -25.93
CA LYS A 146 -19.06 -6.34 -26.57
C LYS A 146 -18.46 -7.28 -27.64
N ASP A 147 -17.40 -6.86 -28.34
CA ASP A 147 -16.75 -7.66 -29.38
C ASP A 147 -16.09 -8.93 -28.82
N ALA A 148 -15.53 -8.89 -27.61
CA ALA A 148 -14.98 -10.07 -26.94
C ALA A 148 -16.08 -11.07 -26.57
N ILE A 149 -17.22 -10.59 -26.05
CA ILE A 149 -18.38 -11.43 -25.74
C ILE A 149 -18.93 -12.08 -27.03
N ASP A 150 -19.05 -11.31 -28.11
CA ASP A 150 -19.51 -11.81 -29.40
C ASP A 150 -18.51 -12.80 -30.02
N CYS A 151 -17.21 -12.54 -29.89
CA CYS A 151 -16.15 -13.47 -30.30
C CYS A 151 -16.25 -14.82 -29.56
N ILE A 152 -16.43 -14.80 -28.24
CA ILE A 152 -16.63 -16.01 -27.42
C ILE A 152 -17.88 -16.76 -27.87
N LYS A 153 -18.99 -16.05 -28.11
CA LYS A 153 -20.24 -16.64 -28.59
C LYS A 153 -20.07 -17.34 -29.94
N GLN A 154 -19.41 -16.70 -30.90
CA GLN A 154 -19.12 -17.28 -32.22
C GLN A 154 -18.19 -18.50 -32.10
N LEU A 155 -17.15 -18.42 -31.28
CA LEU A 155 -16.19 -19.49 -31.06
C LEU A 155 -16.86 -20.76 -30.51
N VAL A 156 -17.73 -20.60 -29.49
CA VAL A 156 -18.52 -21.72 -28.95
C VAL A 156 -19.46 -22.30 -30.01
N GLY A 157 -20.07 -21.46 -30.84
CA GLY A 157 -20.93 -21.89 -31.95
C GLY A 157 -20.19 -22.74 -33.00
N HIS A 158 -18.99 -22.31 -33.42
CA HIS A 158 -18.16 -23.09 -34.34
C HIS A 158 -17.67 -24.40 -33.74
N ALA A 159 -17.28 -24.40 -32.46
CA ALA A 159 -16.87 -25.60 -31.74
C ALA A 159 -18.00 -26.63 -31.65
N GLN A 160 -19.23 -26.19 -31.43
CA GLN A 160 -20.41 -27.07 -31.43
C GLN A 160 -20.62 -27.72 -32.80
N LYS A 161 -20.57 -26.94 -33.89
CA LYS A 161 -20.71 -27.46 -35.27
C LYS A 161 -19.60 -28.45 -35.64
N ILE A 162 -18.37 -28.23 -35.17
CA ILE A 162 -17.27 -29.17 -35.40
C ILE A 162 -17.48 -30.48 -34.64
N LEU A 163 -18.03 -30.42 -33.43
CA LEU A 163 -18.33 -31.64 -32.67
C LEU A 163 -19.45 -32.45 -33.33
N GLU A 164 -20.41 -31.80 -33.99
CA GLU A 164 -21.48 -32.47 -34.76
C GLU A 164 -20.95 -33.20 -36.00
N SER A 165 -19.93 -32.64 -36.66
CA SER A 165 -19.29 -33.24 -37.85
C SER A 165 -17.75 -33.06 -37.83
N PRO A 166 -17.04 -33.83 -36.98
CA PRO A 166 -15.59 -33.74 -36.88
C PRO A 166 -14.92 -34.40 -38.09
N LYS A 167 -13.77 -33.87 -38.52
CA LYS A 167 -13.01 -34.48 -39.61
C LYS A 167 -12.55 -35.87 -39.16
N GLY A 168 -12.89 -36.88 -39.93
CA GLY A 168 -12.50 -38.26 -39.68
C GLY A 168 -11.60 -38.78 -40.79
N GLU A 169 -10.61 -39.59 -40.42
CA GLU A 169 -9.87 -40.43 -41.35
C GLU A 169 -10.23 -41.89 -41.06
N LEU A 170 -10.35 -42.72 -42.09
CA LEU A 170 -10.55 -44.15 -41.91
C LEU A 170 -9.21 -44.81 -41.63
N ARG A 171 -9.04 -45.37 -40.43
CA ARG A 171 -7.89 -46.22 -40.10
C ARG A 171 -8.24 -47.67 -40.34
N GLU A 172 -7.33 -48.35 -41.01
CA GLU A 172 -7.42 -49.79 -41.19
C GLU A 172 -7.09 -50.49 -39.87
N VAL A 173 -7.98 -51.39 -39.44
CA VAL A 173 -7.84 -52.22 -38.25
C VAL A 173 -8.13 -53.67 -38.60
N GLN A 174 -7.66 -54.59 -37.76
CA GLN A 174 -7.96 -56.01 -37.89
C GLN A 174 -9.03 -56.39 -36.86
N GLU A 175 -10.16 -56.92 -37.31
CA GLU A 175 -11.23 -57.39 -36.42
C GLU A 175 -11.70 -58.79 -36.81
N LEU A 176 -12.27 -59.53 -35.86
CA LEU A 176 -12.86 -60.83 -36.12
C LEU A 176 -14.22 -60.67 -36.82
N ARG A 177 -14.33 -61.18 -38.06
CA ARG A 177 -15.61 -61.20 -38.80
C ARG A 177 -16.06 -62.62 -39.09
N PRO A 178 -17.38 -62.86 -39.23
CA PRO A 178 -17.89 -64.14 -39.69
C PRO A 178 -17.21 -64.51 -41.01
N ARG A 179 -16.79 -65.76 -41.17
CA ARG A 179 -16.00 -66.25 -42.32
C ARG A 179 -16.50 -65.78 -43.71
N LYS A 180 -17.81 -65.60 -43.88
CA LYS A 180 -18.44 -65.15 -45.13
C LYS A 180 -18.26 -63.65 -45.44
N ALA A 181 -17.89 -62.83 -44.46
CA ALA A 181 -17.77 -61.37 -44.55
C ALA A 181 -16.33 -60.86 -44.35
N VAL A 182 -15.34 -61.77 -44.41
CA VAL A 182 -13.93 -61.50 -44.15
C VAL A 182 -13.24 -60.92 -45.38
N ARG A 183 -12.51 -59.82 -45.20
CA ARG A 183 -11.55 -59.27 -46.15
C ARG A 183 -10.14 -59.78 -45.77
N PRO A 184 -9.42 -60.51 -46.64
CA PRO A 184 -8.19 -61.20 -46.24
C PRO A 184 -7.06 -60.27 -45.79
N VAL A 185 -6.34 -60.69 -44.75
CA VAL A 185 -5.01 -60.21 -44.33
C VAL A 185 -4.09 -61.41 -44.09
N ASN A 186 -2.76 -61.23 -44.01
CA ASN A 186 -1.80 -62.33 -43.81
C ASN A 186 -2.17 -63.28 -42.65
N ARG A 187 -2.73 -62.71 -41.58
CA ARG A 187 -3.21 -63.47 -40.41
C ARG A 187 -4.42 -64.35 -40.71
N THR A 188 -5.33 -63.90 -41.58
CA THR A 188 -6.49 -64.67 -42.05
C THR A 188 -6.05 -65.96 -42.73
N PHE A 189 -5.02 -65.88 -43.58
CA PHE A 189 -4.49 -67.04 -44.29
C PHE A 189 -3.87 -68.05 -43.31
N MET A 190 -3.11 -67.58 -42.33
CA MET A 190 -2.56 -68.45 -41.27
C MET A 190 -3.67 -69.11 -40.42
N GLU A 191 -4.73 -68.39 -40.09
CA GLU A 191 -5.87 -68.91 -39.32
C GLU A 191 -6.68 -69.96 -40.11
N LEU A 192 -6.85 -69.76 -41.42
CA LEU A 192 -7.52 -70.72 -42.30
C LEU A 192 -6.77 -72.05 -42.43
N VAL A 193 -5.43 -72.00 -42.43
CA VAL A 193 -4.57 -73.20 -42.53
C VAL A 193 -4.45 -73.93 -41.19
N SER A 194 -4.29 -73.19 -40.08
CA SER A 194 -4.08 -73.79 -38.76
C SER A 194 -5.39 -74.24 -38.07
N LYS A 195 -6.53 -73.59 -38.37
CA LYS A 195 -7.83 -73.87 -37.73
C LYS A 195 -8.98 -73.83 -38.76
N PRO A 196 -9.13 -74.86 -39.60
CA PRO A 196 -10.05 -74.84 -40.75
C PRO A 196 -11.54 -74.71 -40.41
N ASN A 197 -11.97 -74.97 -39.17
CA ASN A 197 -13.38 -74.89 -38.75
C ASN A 197 -13.73 -73.61 -37.95
N GLN A 198 -12.86 -72.59 -37.95
CA GLN A 198 -13.10 -71.38 -37.18
C GLN A 198 -14.23 -70.52 -37.79
N ARG A 199 -15.24 -70.17 -36.98
CA ARG A 199 -16.44 -69.41 -37.40
C ARG A 199 -16.15 -67.92 -37.66
N PHE A 200 -15.16 -67.37 -36.96
CA PHE A 200 -14.70 -65.99 -37.08
C PHE A 200 -13.22 -65.97 -37.42
N LEU A 201 -12.84 -65.18 -38.42
CA LEU A 201 -11.45 -65.00 -38.84
C LEU A 201 -11.08 -63.54 -38.79
N THR A 202 -9.80 -63.27 -38.58
CA THR A 202 -9.26 -61.91 -38.62
C THR A 202 -9.49 -61.33 -40.01
N SER A 203 -10.09 -60.14 -40.10
CA SER A 203 -10.46 -59.46 -41.33
C SER A 203 -9.94 -58.03 -41.32
N ARG A 204 -9.61 -57.52 -42.50
CA ARG A 204 -9.46 -56.08 -42.75
C ARG A 204 -10.79 -55.38 -42.46
N ALA A 205 -10.78 -54.39 -41.57
CA ALA A 205 -11.90 -53.50 -41.26
C ALA A 205 -11.40 -52.05 -41.21
N SER A 206 -12.31 -51.08 -41.31
CA SER A 206 -11.96 -49.67 -41.19
C SER A 206 -12.76 -49.04 -40.06
N THR A 207 -12.08 -48.41 -39.12
CA THR A 207 -12.71 -47.62 -38.05
C THR A 207 -12.36 -46.15 -38.24
N PRO A 208 -13.33 -45.23 -38.08
CA PRO A 208 -13.05 -43.81 -38.15
C PRO A 208 -12.18 -43.40 -36.96
N THR A 209 -11.07 -42.72 -37.24
CA THR A 209 -10.29 -41.99 -36.24
C THR A 209 -10.55 -40.50 -36.42
N TYR A 210 -10.88 -39.83 -35.32
CA TYR A 210 -11.03 -38.37 -35.29
C TYR A 210 -9.76 -37.68 -34.79
N ASN A 211 -8.72 -38.44 -34.42
CA ASN A 211 -7.44 -37.90 -33.94
C ASN A 211 -6.53 -37.45 -35.11
N VAL A 212 -7.04 -36.56 -35.96
CA VAL A 212 -6.36 -35.96 -37.12
C VAL A 212 -5.75 -34.61 -36.74
N PRO A 213 -4.66 -34.15 -37.41
CA PRO A 213 -3.95 -32.92 -37.05
C PRO A 213 -4.86 -31.70 -36.83
N GLU A 214 -5.90 -31.53 -37.64
CA GLU A 214 -6.85 -30.42 -37.54
C GLU A 214 -7.65 -30.46 -36.24
N ASN A 215 -8.17 -31.63 -35.86
CA ASN A 215 -8.92 -31.80 -34.62
C ASN A 215 -8.00 -31.67 -33.39
N ARG A 216 -6.73 -32.10 -33.51
CA ARG A 216 -5.72 -31.93 -32.47
C ARG A 216 -5.42 -30.46 -32.19
N TYR A 217 -5.29 -29.66 -33.25
CA TYR A 217 -5.13 -28.21 -33.16
C TYR A 217 -6.39 -27.52 -32.63
N VAL A 218 -7.58 -27.90 -33.11
CA VAL A 218 -8.85 -27.38 -32.58
C VAL A 218 -8.95 -27.63 -31.07
N LEU A 219 -8.64 -28.84 -30.60
CA LEU A 219 -8.67 -29.15 -29.17
C LEU A 219 -7.66 -28.29 -28.38
N PHE A 220 -6.48 -28.06 -28.93
CA PHE A 220 -5.48 -27.15 -28.34
C PHE A 220 -6.02 -25.72 -28.23
N ALA A 221 -6.53 -25.15 -29.33
CA ALA A 221 -7.05 -23.78 -29.37
C ALA A 221 -8.24 -23.61 -28.41
N LEU A 222 -9.19 -24.55 -28.40
CA LEU A 222 -10.35 -24.51 -27.51
C LEU A 222 -9.95 -24.59 -26.03
N LYS A 223 -8.94 -25.39 -25.67
CA LYS A 223 -8.41 -25.43 -24.29
C LYS A 223 -7.78 -24.10 -23.88
N ARG A 224 -7.02 -23.46 -24.77
CA ARG A 224 -6.43 -22.14 -24.50
C ARG A 224 -7.52 -21.07 -24.34
N CYS A 225 -8.49 -21.03 -25.25
CA CYS A 225 -9.65 -20.15 -25.13
C CYS A 225 -10.42 -20.40 -23.83
N TYR A 226 -10.65 -21.66 -23.47
CA TYR A 226 -11.33 -22.03 -22.24
C TYR A 226 -10.64 -21.44 -21.00
N ARG A 227 -9.31 -21.48 -20.94
CA ARG A 227 -8.55 -20.89 -19.82
C ARG A 227 -8.74 -19.39 -19.74
N ILE A 228 -8.59 -18.68 -20.86
CA ILE A 228 -8.82 -17.22 -20.93
C ILE A 228 -10.26 -16.89 -20.49
N ILE A 229 -11.25 -17.59 -21.04
CA ILE A 229 -12.67 -17.41 -20.74
C ILE A 229 -12.99 -17.71 -19.27
N LYS A 230 -12.38 -18.76 -18.69
CA LYS A 230 -12.52 -19.10 -17.27
C LYS A 230 -11.97 -17.98 -16.39
N GLN A 231 -10.83 -17.39 -16.75
CA GLN A 231 -10.26 -16.28 -16.00
C GLN A 231 -11.12 -15.03 -16.11
N ILE A 232 -11.58 -14.68 -17.31
CA ILE A 232 -12.54 -13.59 -17.52
C ILE A 232 -13.79 -13.77 -16.64
N ARG A 233 -14.37 -14.98 -16.60
CA ARG A 233 -15.51 -15.30 -15.74
C ARG A 233 -15.16 -15.06 -14.26
N THR A 234 -14.04 -15.57 -13.80
CA THR A 234 -13.62 -15.46 -12.40
C THR A 234 -13.37 -14.00 -11.99
N LEU A 235 -12.69 -13.23 -12.84
CA LEU A 235 -12.46 -11.81 -12.63
C LEU A 235 -13.75 -10.98 -12.66
N SER A 236 -14.66 -11.25 -13.60
CA SER A 236 -15.96 -10.57 -13.68
C SER A 236 -16.78 -10.77 -12.40
N GLU A 237 -16.76 -11.97 -11.85
CA GLU A 237 -17.38 -12.28 -10.56
C GLU A 237 -16.70 -11.52 -9.41
N ASN A 238 -15.37 -11.58 -9.33
CA ASN A 238 -14.60 -10.98 -8.24
C ASN A 238 -14.70 -9.45 -8.23
N LYS A 239 -14.62 -8.80 -9.39
CA LYS A 239 -14.75 -7.33 -9.49
C LYS A 239 -16.17 -6.87 -9.16
N SER A 240 -17.18 -7.63 -9.59
CA SER A 240 -18.57 -7.36 -9.19
C SER A 240 -18.73 -7.42 -7.68
N LYS A 241 -18.20 -8.47 -7.02
CA LYS A 241 -18.16 -8.57 -5.55
C LYS A 241 -17.35 -7.43 -4.91
N ARG A 242 -16.20 -7.06 -5.46
CA ARG A 242 -15.35 -5.95 -4.96
C ARG A 242 -16.07 -4.61 -5.01
N TYR A 243 -16.73 -4.29 -6.11
CA TYR A 243 -17.52 -3.06 -6.23
C TYR A 243 -18.72 -3.08 -5.30
N LEU A 244 -19.42 -4.21 -5.19
CA LEU A 244 -20.53 -4.36 -4.23
C LEU A 244 -20.05 -4.14 -2.79
N ASN A 245 -18.92 -4.72 -2.40
CA ASN A 245 -18.31 -4.51 -1.08
C ASN A 245 -17.93 -3.05 -0.87
N THR A 246 -17.37 -2.39 -1.89
CA THR A 246 -17.06 -0.96 -1.85
C THR A 246 -18.31 -0.10 -1.68
N VAL A 247 -19.39 -0.41 -2.39
CA VAL A 247 -20.69 0.25 -2.24
C VAL A 247 -21.22 0.06 -0.83
N SER A 248 -21.23 -1.17 -0.31
CA SER A 248 -21.67 -1.47 1.06
C SER A 248 -20.84 -0.71 2.11
N LYS A 249 -19.53 -0.64 1.93
CA LYS A 249 -18.63 0.16 2.77
C LYS A 249 -18.99 1.65 2.73
N LEU A 250 -19.17 2.22 1.54
CA LEU A 250 -19.51 3.63 1.39
C LEU A 250 -20.90 3.96 1.96
N GLN A 251 -21.87 3.06 1.80
CA GLN A 251 -23.19 3.16 2.45
C GLN A 251 -23.06 3.09 3.97
N GLY A 252 -22.20 2.20 4.49
CA GLY A 252 -21.83 2.14 5.90
C GLY A 252 -21.28 3.47 6.40
N GLN A 253 -20.32 4.07 5.67
CA GLN A 253 -19.79 5.40 5.98
C GLN A 253 -20.88 6.47 5.97
N LEU A 254 -21.75 6.47 4.96
CA LEU A 254 -22.86 7.42 4.86
C LEU A 254 -23.82 7.32 6.06
N SER A 255 -24.12 6.08 6.49
CA SER A 255 -24.98 5.81 7.66
C SER A 255 -24.33 6.13 9.00
N SER A 256 -22.98 6.19 9.04
CA SER A 256 -22.23 6.48 10.27
C SER A 256 -22.25 7.96 10.66
N PHE A 257 -22.62 8.85 9.74
CA PHE A 257 -22.72 10.28 9.97
C PHE A 257 -23.83 10.60 10.99
N ARG A 258 -23.44 11.26 12.09
CA ARG A 258 -24.33 11.63 13.20
C ARG A 258 -24.31 13.15 13.42
N PRO A 259 -25.33 13.73 14.07
CA PRO A 259 -25.31 15.13 14.49
C PRO A 259 -24.42 15.38 15.72
N THR A 260 -23.90 14.31 16.33
CA THR A 260 -22.99 14.34 17.47
C THR A 260 -21.68 13.62 17.14
N VAL A 261 -20.60 14.04 17.78
CA VAL A 261 -19.28 13.40 17.69
C VAL A 261 -18.90 12.80 19.04
N THR A 262 -18.37 11.58 19.00
CA THR A 262 -17.78 10.91 20.16
C THR A 262 -16.29 11.18 20.18
N ILE A 263 -15.78 11.67 21.30
CA ILE A 263 -14.37 12.06 21.47
C ILE A 263 -13.65 10.95 22.23
N ASN A 264 -12.51 10.51 21.70
CA ASN A 264 -11.69 9.50 22.35
C ASN A 264 -10.92 10.12 23.53
N ARG A 265 -11.21 9.66 24.75
CA ARG A 265 -10.57 10.13 25.99
C ARG A 265 -9.06 9.99 25.96
N ASP A 266 -8.54 8.84 25.55
CA ASP A 266 -7.11 8.53 25.65
C ASP A 266 -6.29 9.43 24.71
N LEU A 267 -6.85 9.74 23.53
CA LEU A 267 -6.26 10.73 22.63
C LEU A 267 -6.24 12.15 23.23
N VAL A 268 -7.31 12.55 23.94
CA VAL A 268 -7.35 13.85 24.63
C VAL A 268 -6.30 13.91 25.73
N VAL A 269 -6.15 12.84 26.51
CA VAL A 269 -5.13 12.76 27.57
C VAL A 269 -3.73 12.85 26.96
N ALA A 270 -3.45 12.11 25.89
CA ALA A 270 -2.17 12.17 25.18
C ALA A 270 -1.87 13.55 24.58
N ASP A 271 -2.89 14.25 24.04
CA ASP A 271 -2.76 15.64 23.57
C ASP A 271 -2.44 16.60 24.73
N LEU A 272 -3.13 16.45 25.87
CA LEU A 272 -2.91 17.26 27.07
C LEU A 272 -1.51 17.06 27.66
N GLU A 273 -1.02 15.83 27.70
CA GLU A 273 0.34 15.52 28.17
C GLU A 273 1.39 16.21 27.32
N ARG A 274 1.22 16.22 25.99
CA ARG A 274 2.10 16.95 25.07
C ARG A 274 2.06 18.46 25.28
N LEU A 275 0.87 19.03 25.50
CA LEU A 275 0.74 20.46 25.83
C LEU A 275 1.36 20.80 27.18
N LYS A 276 1.26 19.90 28.17
CA LYS A 276 1.83 20.09 29.51
C LYS A 276 3.34 20.28 29.47
N VAL A 277 4.05 19.57 28.57
CA VAL A 277 5.50 19.75 28.38
C VAL A 277 5.85 21.20 28.01
N ARG A 278 5.03 21.85 27.16
CA ARG A 278 5.23 23.25 26.73
C ARG A 278 4.89 24.27 27.80
N CYS A 279 4.16 23.86 28.82
CA CYS A 279 3.90 24.68 30.01
C CYS A 279 5.10 24.74 30.96
N ASN A 280 6.22 24.09 30.62
CA ASN A 280 7.47 24.16 31.36
C ASN A 280 8.47 25.09 30.66
N ILE A 281 9.03 26.06 31.38
CA ILE A 281 10.01 27.02 30.83
C ILE A 281 11.27 26.31 30.32
N LYS A 282 11.64 25.15 30.87
CA LYS A 282 12.77 24.33 30.42
C LYS A 282 12.65 23.90 28.96
N TYR A 283 11.42 23.65 28.48
CA TYR A 283 11.17 23.31 27.08
C TYR A 283 11.57 24.48 26.15
N TRP A 284 11.16 25.70 26.51
CA TRP A 284 11.50 26.90 25.75
C TRP A 284 12.98 27.23 25.83
N GLN A 285 13.60 26.98 26.98
CA GLN A 285 15.04 27.11 27.15
C GLN A 285 15.82 26.16 26.24
N ALA A 286 15.40 24.90 26.10
CA ALA A 286 15.98 23.95 25.16
C ALA A 286 15.79 24.41 23.70
N LYS A 287 14.61 24.92 23.35
CA LYS A 287 14.34 25.50 22.02
C LYS A 287 15.20 26.71 21.70
N LEU A 288 15.49 27.55 22.68
CA LEU A 288 16.44 28.66 22.51
C LEU A 288 17.85 28.12 22.27
N ALA A 289 18.30 27.12 23.03
CA ALA A 289 19.61 26.50 22.81
C ALA A 289 19.75 25.92 21.39
N GLU A 290 18.71 25.26 20.87
CA GLU A 290 18.67 24.81 19.47
C GLU A 290 18.83 25.97 18.48
N ARG A 291 18.13 27.10 18.69
CA ARG A 291 18.25 28.29 17.82
C ARG A 291 19.63 28.93 17.89
N LEU A 292 20.23 29.00 19.08
CA LEU A 292 21.59 29.52 19.25
C LEU A 292 22.60 28.67 18.48
N ALA A 293 22.47 27.35 18.56
CA ALA A 293 23.33 26.42 17.81
C ALA A 293 23.14 26.56 16.29
N LEU A 294 21.89 26.64 15.81
CA LEU A 294 21.58 26.81 14.38
C LEU A 294 22.14 28.12 13.79
N ASN A 295 22.25 29.17 14.60
CA ASN A 295 22.80 30.46 14.19
C ASN A 295 24.29 30.62 14.58
N ASN A 296 24.98 29.52 14.94
CA ASN A 296 26.41 29.51 15.30
C ASN A 296 26.79 30.51 16.40
N ILE A 297 25.89 30.75 17.36
CA ILE A 297 26.12 31.69 18.46
C ILE A 297 26.89 30.99 19.59
N ASN A 298 28.17 31.34 19.73
CA ASN A 298 29.02 30.81 20.79
C ASN A 298 28.92 31.65 22.06
N LEU A 299 28.54 31.01 23.17
CA LEU A 299 28.51 31.64 24.49
C LEU A 299 29.88 31.55 25.18
N TYR A 300 30.26 32.61 25.87
CA TYR A 300 31.50 32.68 26.64
C TYR A 300 31.40 31.83 27.92
N LYS A 301 32.54 31.33 28.40
CA LYS A 301 32.62 30.68 29.71
C LYS A 301 32.30 31.71 30.79
N LYS A 302 31.35 31.38 31.68
CA LYS A 302 30.94 32.26 32.79
C LYS A 302 32.13 32.61 33.69
N THR A 303 32.31 33.89 33.97
CA THR A 303 33.36 34.42 34.86
C THR A 303 32.77 35.34 35.92
N ASN A 304 33.55 35.66 36.96
CA ASN A 304 33.16 36.60 38.02
C ASN A 304 33.00 38.05 37.52
N LEU A 305 33.44 38.34 36.30
CA LEU A 305 33.32 39.66 35.67
C LEU A 305 31.99 39.84 34.92
N HIS A 306 31.18 38.79 34.81
CA HIS A 306 29.88 38.85 34.14
C HIS A 306 28.80 39.36 35.09
N SER A 307 28.04 40.33 34.61
CA SER A 307 26.87 40.91 35.29
C SER A 307 25.58 40.26 34.79
N VAL A 308 24.49 40.44 35.55
CA VAL A 308 23.15 39.96 35.15
C VAL A 308 22.33 41.15 34.68
N LEU A 309 21.81 41.07 33.46
CA LEU A 309 20.92 42.06 32.86
C LEU A 309 19.55 41.42 32.61
N ARG A 310 18.51 41.91 33.28
CA ARG A 310 17.13 41.48 33.03
C ARG A 310 16.44 42.42 32.07
N ILE A 311 15.95 41.87 30.97
CA ILE A 311 15.33 42.65 29.90
C ILE A 311 13.96 42.09 29.55
N LYS A 312 13.09 42.99 29.09
CA LYS A 312 11.86 42.66 28.38
C LYS A 312 11.94 43.22 26.99
N THR A 313 11.98 42.37 25.98
CA THR A 313 12.00 42.78 24.58
C THR A 313 10.63 43.30 24.15
N GLU A 314 10.60 44.26 23.24
CA GLU A 314 9.41 44.76 22.58
C GLU A 314 9.55 44.53 21.07
N LYS A 315 9.47 45.58 20.25
CA LYS A 315 9.65 45.46 18.79
C LYS A 315 11.12 45.26 18.43
N VAL A 316 11.37 44.62 17.30
CA VAL A 316 12.71 44.53 16.69
C VAL A 316 13.13 45.94 16.25
N SER A 317 14.38 46.33 16.51
CA SER A 317 14.96 47.56 15.98
C SER A 317 15.63 47.30 14.63
N THR A 318 15.60 48.30 13.77
CA THR A 318 16.26 48.27 12.46
C THR A 318 17.27 49.40 12.36
N ASN A 319 18.42 49.11 11.75
CA ASN A 319 19.39 50.14 11.43
C ASN A 319 18.86 51.00 10.28
N ASN A 320 18.72 52.30 10.49
CA ASN A 320 18.18 53.23 9.50
C ASN A 320 19.04 53.36 8.22
N LEU A 321 20.32 52.97 8.27
CA LEU A 321 21.25 53.05 7.13
C LEU A 321 21.29 51.76 6.30
N SER A 322 21.26 50.58 6.93
CA SER A 322 21.32 49.30 6.22
C SER A 322 19.97 48.60 6.05
N GLY A 323 18.93 49.02 6.78
CA GLY A 323 17.63 48.36 6.82
C GLY A 323 17.63 47.01 7.57
N GLU A 324 18.79 46.56 8.04
CA GLU A 324 18.95 45.29 8.75
C GLU A 324 18.45 45.37 10.19
N LYS A 325 18.00 44.23 10.73
CA LYS A 325 17.63 44.11 12.14
C LYS A 325 18.88 44.20 13.00
N ASP A 326 18.97 45.22 13.86
CA ASP A 326 20.17 45.52 14.65
C ASP A 326 19.98 45.30 16.17
N GLY A 327 18.80 44.87 16.59
CA GLY A 327 18.48 44.73 18.01
C GLY A 327 17.00 44.67 18.35
N PHE A 328 16.69 45.05 19.58
CA PHE A 328 15.32 45.15 20.11
C PHE A 328 15.14 46.45 20.91
N PHE A 329 13.94 47.02 20.85
CA PHE A 329 13.48 47.88 21.93
C PHE A 329 13.32 47.03 23.19
N ILE A 330 13.77 47.53 24.35
CA ILE A 330 13.70 46.81 25.61
C ILE A 330 13.22 47.68 26.77
N LYS A 331 12.74 47.03 27.82
CA LYS A 331 12.63 47.57 29.18
C LYS A 331 13.59 46.82 30.09
N VAL A 332 14.12 47.49 31.10
CA VAL A 332 15.05 46.92 32.09
C VAL A 332 14.36 46.91 33.45
N VAL A 333 14.74 45.99 34.32
CA VAL A 333 14.20 45.96 35.69
C VAL A 333 14.81 47.09 36.51
N ASP A 334 13.97 47.98 37.04
CA ASP A 334 14.32 49.01 38.01
C ASP A 334 13.37 48.91 39.21
N ASN A 335 13.89 48.87 40.44
CA ASN A 335 13.12 48.72 41.67
C ASN A 335 12.01 47.62 41.66
N LYS A 336 12.30 46.49 41.00
CA LYS A 336 11.42 45.30 40.80
C LYS A 336 10.33 45.44 39.73
N ASP A 337 10.21 46.57 39.04
CA ASP A 337 9.27 46.77 37.92
C ASP A 337 10.00 46.99 36.59
N TRP A 338 9.29 46.74 35.49
CA TRP A 338 9.80 46.96 34.13
C TRP A 338 9.70 48.44 33.76
N SER A 339 10.81 49.15 33.73
CA SER A 339 10.84 50.58 33.38
C SER A 339 11.77 50.87 32.20
N GLN A 340 11.61 52.06 31.63
CA GLN A 340 12.59 52.67 30.74
C GLN A 340 13.44 53.61 31.59
N PRO A 341 14.77 53.39 31.71
CA PRO A 341 15.62 54.28 32.49
C PRO A 341 15.51 55.73 31.99
N ASN A 342 15.21 56.66 32.91
CA ASN A 342 15.03 58.10 32.63
C ASN A 342 13.92 58.43 31.60
N ASP A 343 12.90 57.58 31.46
CA ASP A 343 11.82 57.72 30.45
C ASP A 343 12.31 57.80 28.99
N ASN A 344 13.54 57.32 28.74
CA ASN A 344 14.17 57.32 27.43
C ASN A 344 13.94 55.99 26.69
N PHE A 345 13.84 56.05 25.36
CA PHE A 345 13.78 54.84 24.54
C PHE A 345 15.01 53.96 24.78
N THR A 346 14.79 52.71 25.19
CA THR A 346 15.90 51.82 25.54
C THR A 346 16.03 50.71 24.52
N PHE A 347 17.26 50.52 24.04
CA PHE A 347 17.60 49.59 22.97
C PHE A 347 18.61 48.56 23.46
N LEU A 348 18.38 47.30 23.14
CA LEU A 348 19.42 46.28 23.11
C LEU A 348 19.97 46.23 21.69
N LYS A 349 21.18 46.75 21.48
CA LYS A 349 21.84 46.72 20.18
C LYS A 349 22.91 45.64 20.14
N PHE A 350 22.99 44.98 18.99
CA PHE A 350 24.05 44.03 18.69
C PHE A 350 25.11 44.73 17.84
N LEU A 351 26.38 44.37 18.05
CA LEU A 351 27.46 44.80 17.16
C LEU A 351 27.35 44.03 15.83
N ARG A 352 27.91 44.54 14.72
CA ARG A 352 27.77 43.97 13.36
C ARG A 352 28.07 42.47 13.23
N GLY A 353 28.83 41.86 14.15
CA GLY A 353 29.07 40.40 14.19
C GLY A 353 28.05 39.56 14.96
N ASN A 354 27.05 40.19 15.61
CA ASN A 354 26.07 39.54 16.49
C ASN A 354 24.62 39.78 16.04
N TYR A 355 24.39 40.25 14.81
CA TYR A 355 23.03 40.48 14.29
C TYR A 355 22.21 39.19 14.24
N ASP A 356 22.86 38.03 14.11
CA ASP A 356 22.21 36.72 14.17
C ASP A 356 21.54 36.43 15.52
N LEU A 357 21.92 37.15 16.59
CA LEU A 357 21.20 37.04 17.87
C LEU A 357 19.76 37.59 17.78
N THR A 358 19.47 38.46 16.80
CA THR A 358 18.09 38.92 16.50
C THR A 358 17.18 37.80 16.00
N SER A 359 17.72 36.75 15.39
CA SER A 359 16.95 35.59 14.91
C SER A 359 16.71 34.56 16.03
N CYS A 360 17.45 34.67 17.14
CA CYS A 360 17.36 33.75 18.28
C CYS A 360 16.36 34.22 19.34
N LEU A 361 16.36 35.52 19.67
CA LEU A 361 15.45 36.11 20.65
C LEU A 361 14.11 36.49 20.04
N GLU A 362 13.05 36.36 20.84
CA GLU A 362 11.68 36.71 20.45
C GLU A 362 11.28 38.11 20.98
N PRO A 363 10.51 38.89 20.20
CA PRO A 363 9.77 40.05 20.69
C PRO A 363 8.88 39.73 21.89
N TYR A 364 8.57 40.73 22.71
CA TYR A 364 7.63 40.64 23.84
C TYR A 364 7.98 39.55 24.86
N SER A 365 9.26 39.25 25.03
CA SER A 365 9.77 38.18 25.88
C SER A 365 10.68 38.72 26.95
N GLU A 366 10.74 38.02 28.08
CA GLU A 366 11.52 38.40 29.26
C GLU A 366 12.72 37.47 29.40
N TYR A 367 13.91 38.04 29.45
CA TYR A 367 15.17 37.32 29.52
C TYR A 367 16.02 37.80 30.69
N GLU A 368 16.80 36.88 31.25
CA GLU A 368 17.94 37.16 32.10
C GLU A 368 19.21 36.83 31.31
N LEU A 369 19.96 37.87 30.93
CA LEU A 369 21.22 37.77 30.21
C LEU A 369 22.37 37.84 31.21
N VAL A 370 23.32 36.92 31.13
CA VAL A 370 24.55 36.94 31.93
C VAL A 370 25.73 37.21 31.01
N GLY A 371 26.46 38.29 31.26
CA GLY A 371 27.52 38.73 30.37
C GLY A 371 28.15 40.06 30.74
N LYS A 372 29.00 40.57 29.84
CA LYS A 372 29.60 41.90 29.92
C LYS A 372 28.82 42.84 29.01
N PHE A 373 28.23 43.88 29.59
CA PHE A 373 27.39 44.84 28.89
C PHE A 373 27.95 46.26 29.05
N THR A 374 27.73 47.11 28.05
CA THR A 374 27.95 48.56 28.15
C THR A 374 26.68 49.31 27.84
N CYS A 375 26.39 50.34 28.61
CA CYS A 375 25.27 51.24 28.37
C CYS A 375 25.82 52.61 27.94
N SER A 376 25.48 53.05 26.73
CA SER A 376 25.74 54.42 26.25
C SER A 376 24.43 55.20 26.22
N GLN A 377 24.43 56.40 26.77
CA GLN A 377 23.23 57.24 26.86
C GLN A 377 23.30 58.40 25.86
N SER A 378 22.15 58.76 25.32
CA SER A 378 21.92 59.97 24.53
C SER A 378 20.77 60.77 25.15
N ALA A 379 20.54 62.00 24.68
CA ALA A 379 19.48 62.86 25.23
C ALA A 379 18.06 62.28 25.15
N ARG A 380 17.82 61.23 24.33
CA ARG A 380 16.49 60.61 24.12
C ARG A 380 16.48 59.08 24.19
N ALA A 381 17.63 58.43 24.33
CA ALA A 381 17.73 56.98 24.24
C ALA A 381 18.92 56.40 24.99
N ASN A 382 18.74 55.19 25.53
CA ASN A 382 19.77 54.37 26.16
C ASN A 382 20.08 53.16 25.25
N PHE A 383 21.36 52.89 25.02
CA PHE A 383 21.80 51.76 24.19
C PHE A 383 22.62 50.78 25.01
N TYR A 384 22.06 49.59 25.26
CA TYR A 384 22.74 48.46 25.84
C TYR A 384 23.39 47.63 24.73
N ASN A 385 24.71 47.54 24.77
CA ASN A 385 25.49 46.72 23.85
C ASN A 385 26.05 45.50 24.59
N ILE A 386 25.95 44.33 23.96
CA ILE A 386 26.52 43.08 24.47
C ILE A 386 27.96 42.96 23.99
N ILE A 387 28.91 42.93 24.93
CA ILE A 387 30.34 42.71 24.64
C ILE A 387 30.66 41.21 24.71
N GLU A 388 30.24 40.56 25.79
CA GLU A 388 30.36 39.12 25.98
C GLU A 388 29.04 38.57 26.52
N LEU A 389 28.59 37.42 26.00
CA LEU A 389 27.38 36.75 26.46
C LEU A 389 27.73 35.34 26.92
N ALA A 390 27.50 35.03 28.19
CA ALA A 390 27.84 33.75 28.78
C ALA A 390 26.61 32.85 28.99
N GLU A 391 25.46 33.44 29.26
CA GLU A 391 24.23 32.68 29.53
C GLU A 391 23.01 33.51 29.13
N ILE A 392 21.98 32.87 28.58
CA ILE A 392 20.67 33.46 28.34
C ILE A 392 19.64 32.57 29.02
N ARG A 393 18.85 33.12 29.93
CA ARG A 393 17.72 32.41 30.56
C ARG A 393 16.41 33.06 30.18
N ILE A 394 15.45 32.25 29.76
CA ILE A 394 14.09 32.72 29.51
C ILE A 394 13.34 32.78 30.83
N ILE A 395 12.78 33.95 31.14
CA ILE A 395 11.86 34.15 32.27
C ILE A 395 10.43 33.89 31.80
N SER A 396 10.03 34.54 30.70
CA SER A 396 8.73 34.31 30.03
C SER A 396 8.83 34.65 28.54
N THR A 397 8.00 34.01 27.72
CA THR A 397 7.85 34.30 26.28
C THR A 397 6.36 34.21 25.93
N PRO A 398 5.88 34.95 24.92
CA PRO A 398 4.53 34.78 24.39
C PRO A 398 4.18 33.32 24.09
N GLY A 399 5.14 32.54 23.56
CA GLY A 399 4.92 31.11 23.28
C GLY A 399 4.60 30.30 24.54
N PHE A 400 5.30 30.58 25.64
CA PHE A 400 5.10 29.94 26.94
C PHE A 400 3.76 30.31 27.56
N GLU A 401 3.37 31.59 27.55
CA GLU A 401 2.09 32.03 28.10
C GLU A 401 0.89 31.53 27.27
N ILE A 402 1.03 31.51 25.94
CA ILE A 402 0.03 30.92 25.04
C ILE A 402 -0.13 29.42 25.33
N ALA A 403 0.97 28.69 25.50
CA ALA A 403 0.92 27.26 25.83
C ALA A 403 0.18 27.00 27.14
N ARG A 404 0.44 27.78 28.20
CA ARG A 404 -0.28 27.69 29.48
C ARG A 404 -1.76 28.00 29.35
N SER A 405 -2.11 29.05 28.58
CA SER A 405 -3.49 29.41 28.30
C SER A 405 -4.22 28.30 27.54
N ASN A 406 -3.60 27.76 26.51
CA ASN A 406 -4.15 26.67 25.70
C ASN A 406 -4.34 25.40 26.53
N TYR A 407 -3.35 25.00 27.34
CA TYR A 407 -3.48 23.86 28.25
C TYR A 407 -4.65 24.02 29.21
N ARG A 408 -4.81 25.19 29.85
CA ARG A 408 -5.95 25.45 30.75
C ARG A 408 -7.29 25.33 30.02
N LYS A 409 -7.40 25.88 28.80
CA LYS A 409 -8.60 25.79 27.98
C LYS A 409 -8.93 24.35 27.62
N GLU A 410 -7.97 23.58 27.11
CA GLU A 410 -8.18 22.18 26.74
C GLU A 410 -8.49 21.30 27.94
N PHE A 411 -7.83 21.53 29.08
CA PHE A 411 -8.11 20.82 30.30
C PHE A 411 -9.55 21.04 30.79
N GLN A 412 -10.04 22.29 30.70
CA GLN A 412 -11.42 22.59 31.05
C GLN A 412 -12.42 21.97 30.08
N LEU A 413 -12.13 22.01 28.77
CA LEU A 413 -12.94 21.32 27.76
C LEU A 413 -12.99 19.81 28.02
N GLY A 414 -11.86 19.20 28.37
CA GLY A 414 -11.79 17.78 28.74
C GLY A 414 -12.67 17.43 29.94
N LYS A 415 -12.75 18.31 30.95
CA LYS A 415 -13.66 18.13 32.10
C LYS A 415 -15.13 18.16 31.67
N THR A 416 -15.52 19.16 30.89
CA THR A 416 -16.90 19.28 30.38
C THR A 416 -17.28 18.10 29.48
N LEU A 417 -16.34 17.57 28.70
CA LEU A 417 -16.56 16.37 27.91
C LEU A 417 -16.72 15.14 28.79
N ASN A 418 -15.93 15.00 29.85
CA ASN A 418 -16.05 13.90 30.79
C ASN A 418 -17.43 13.89 31.49
N GLU A 419 -17.98 15.06 31.81
CA GLU A 419 -19.35 15.21 32.36
C GLU A 419 -20.42 14.78 31.34
N ASN A 420 -20.18 15.01 30.05
CA ASN A 420 -21.11 14.69 28.95
C ASN A 420 -20.78 13.34 28.26
N SER A 421 -20.20 12.37 28.98
CA SER A 421 -19.87 11.04 28.45
C SER A 421 -19.04 11.08 27.15
N TRP A 422 -18.16 12.07 27.02
CA TRP A 422 -17.29 12.31 25.87
C TRP A 422 -18.04 12.53 24.55
N GLN A 423 -19.24 13.11 24.60
CA GLN A 423 -20.03 13.46 23.42
C GLN A 423 -20.28 14.95 23.32
N ARG A 424 -20.31 15.47 22.09
CA ARG A 424 -20.76 16.85 21.82
C ARG A 424 -21.51 16.95 20.50
N ALA A 425 -22.36 17.96 20.38
CA ALA A 425 -22.99 18.33 19.11
C ALA A 425 -21.94 18.85 18.12
N LEU A 426 -22.20 18.63 16.83
CA LEU A 426 -21.41 19.22 15.76
C LEU A 426 -21.65 20.73 15.66
N THR A 427 -20.60 21.47 15.35
CA THR A 427 -20.68 22.89 15.01
C THR A 427 -21.21 23.07 13.58
N THR A 428 -21.72 24.26 13.24
CA THR A 428 -22.22 24.57 11.89
C THR A 428 -21.18 24.26 10.80
N LYS A 429 -19.90 24.54 11.06
CA LYS A 429 -18.81 24.23 10.12
C LYS A 429 -18.60 22.73 9.93
N GLU A 430 -18.70 21.95 11.00
CA GLU A 430 -18.57 20.49 10.93
C GLU A 430 -19.76 19.87 10.20
N ILE A 431 -20.96 20.43 10.36
CA ILE A 431 -22.15 20.04 9.58
C ILE A 431 -21.91 20.32 8.09
N GLU A 432 -21.43 21.50 7.72
CA GLU A 432 -21.10 21.83 6.32
C GLU A 432 -20.05 20.89 5.73
N GLU A 433 -19.02 20.53 6.51
CA GLU A 433 -17.99 19.58 6.07
C GLU A 433 -18.55 18.17 5.90
N GLN A 434 -19.41 17.74 6.80
CA GLN A 434 -20.12 16.46 6.71
C GLN A 434 -21.04 16.40 5.48
N GLU A 435 -21.77 17.47 5.16
CA GLU A 435 -22.59 17.51 3.94
C GLU A 435 -21.75 17.45 2.65
N LYS A 436 -20.57 18.09 2.62
CA LYS A 436 -19.63 17.95 1.50
C LYS A 436 -19.14 16.51 1.36
N GLU A 437 -18.82 15.85 2.46
CA GLU A 437 -18.35 14.46 2.45
C GLU A 437 -19.47 13.50 2.02
N LYS A 438 -20.72 13.71 2.48
CA LYS A 438 -21.90 12.96 2.03
C LYS A 438 -22.10 13.08 0.52
N ALA A 439 -22.01 14.29 -0.04
CA ALA A 439 -22.16 14.51 -1.47
C ALA A 439 -21.10 13.76 -2.29
N ALA A 440 -19.85 13.76 -1.81
CA ALA A 440 -18.75 13.03 -2.45
C ALA A 440 -18.92 11.50 -2.34
N ILE A 441 -19.40 11.00 -1.20
CA ILE A 441 -19.69 9.57 -0.99
C ILE A 441 -20.84 9.11 -1.89
N ASN A 442 -21.92 9.88 -2.00
CA ASN A 442 -23.07 9.54 -2.85
C ASN A 442 -22.68 9.42 -4.33
N ASN A 443 -21.93 10.38 -4.87
CA ASN A 443 -21.40 10.30 -6.23
C ASN A 443 -20.55 9.03 -6.40
N ARG A 444 -19.73 8.69 -5.39
CA ARG A 444 -18.88 7.49 -5.48
C ARG A 444 -19.66 6.18 -5.38
N ILE A 445 -20.75 6.14 -4.61
CA ILE A 445 -21.69 5.02 -4.59
C ILE A 445 -22.28 4.82 -5.99
N GLU A 446 -22.77 5.88 -6.63
CA GLU A 446 -23.32 5.81 -8.00
C GLU A 446 -22.28 5.28 -9.00
N PHE A 447 -21.05 5.81 -8.95
CA PHE A 447 -19.95 5.35 -9.80
C PHE A 447 -19.67 3.85 -9.63
N TYR A 448 -19.53 3.35 -8.40
CA TYR A 448 -19.22 1.95 -8.18
C TYR A 448 -20.40 1.03 -8.45
N SER A 449 -21.64 1.45 -8.18
CA SER A 449 -22.84 0.69 -8.54
C SER A 449 -22.92 0.47 -10.05
N LYS A 450 -22.69 1.52 -10.85
CA LYS A 450 -22.68 1.39 -12.31
C LYS A 450 -21.59 0.43 -12.81
N ASN A 451 -20.38 0.51 -12.24
CA ASN A 451 -19.30 -0.40 -12.60
C ASN A 451 -19.56 -1.85 -12.13
N GLN A 452 -20.29 -2.02 -11.02
CA GLN A 452 -20.75 -3.33 -10.55
C GLN A 452 -21.73 -3.96 -11.54
N GLU A 453 -22.70 -3.18 -12.04
CA GLU A 453 -23.66 -3.64 -13.06
C GLU A 453 -22.95 -4.10 -14.35
N LEU A 454 -21.98 -3.31 -14.82
CA LEU A 454 -21.19 -3.67 -16.01
C LEU A 454 -20.40 -4.98 -15.80
N ALA A 455 -19.76 -5.15 -14.64
CA ALA A 455 -19.04 -6.38 -14.32
C ALA A 455 -19.98 -7.59 -14.20
N ALA A 456 -21.15 -7.41 -13.59
CA ALA A 456 -22.18 -8.44 -13.49
C ALA A 456 -22.70 -8.86 -14.87
N TYR A 457 -22.94 -7.90 -15.76
CA TYR A 457 -23.37 -8.18 -17.14
C TYR A 457 -22.36 -9.07 -17.90
N VAL A 458 -21.06 -8.77 -17.79
CA VAL A 458 -20.00 -9.58 -18.41
C VAL A 458 -20.04 -11.02 -17.86
N TRP A 459 -20.15 -11.17 -16.55
CA TRP A 459 -20.24 -12.48 -15.91
C TRP A 459 -21.45 -13.30 -16.41
N GLU A 460 -22.63 -12.69 -16.46
CA GLU A 460 -23.87 -13.33 -16.90
C GLU A 460 -23.78 -13.86 -18.34
N LYS A 461 -23.09 -13.14 -19.24
CA LYS A 461 -22.91 -13.57 -20.63
C LYS A 461 -21.85 -14.65 -20.80
N ILE A 462 -20.80 -14.62 -19.99
CA ILE A 462 -19.62 -15.48 -20.17
C ILE A 462 -19.75 -16.81 -19.40
N ALA A 463 -20.32 -16.81 -18.20
CA ALA A 463 -20.42 -18.02 -17.37
C ALA A 463 -21.13 -19.20 -18.08
N PRO A 464 -22.25 -19.01 -18.82
CA PRO A 464 -22.86 -20.11 -19.57
C PRO A 464 -21.96 -20.64 -20.70
N LYS A 465 -21.22 -19.75 -21.36
CA LYS A 465 -20.35 -20.08 -22.50
C LYS A 465 -19.10 -20.84 -22.06
N GLU A 466 -18.54 -20.50 -20.91
CA GLU A 466 -17.46 -21.25 -20.27
C GLU A 466 -17.88 -22.71 -20.00
N ARG A 467 -19.05 -22.92 -19.38
CA ARG A 467 -19.59 -24.26 -19.07
C ARG A 467 -19.86 -25.08 -20.33
N MET A 468 -20.41 -24.45 -21.36
CA MET A 468 -20.63 -25.07 -22.66
C MET A 468 -19.30 -25.50 -23.30
N LEU A 469 -18.30 -24.62 -23.30
CA LEU A 469 -16.99 -24.90 -23.87
C LEU A 469 -16.27 -26.04 -23.14
N LEU A 470 -16.33 -26.08 -21.80
CA LEU A 470 -15.81 -27.19 -21.00
C LEU A 470 -16.45 -28.52 -21.41
N THR A 471 -17.76 -28.51 -21.63
CA THR A 471 -18.53 -29.69 -22.07
C THR A 471 -18.09 -30.14 -23.46
N LEU A 472 -17.91 -29.21 -24.40
CA LEU A 472 -17.42 -29.49 -25.76
C LEU A 472 -16.01 -30.09 -25.72
N ILE A 473 -15.11 -29.55 -24.91
CA ILE A 473 -13.75 -30.07 -24.73
C ILE A 473 -13.78 -31.49 -24.17
N LYS A 474 -14.62 -31.78 -23.17
CA LYS A 474 -14.79 -33.13 -22.63
C LYS A 474 -15.28 -34.12 -23.70
N LYS A 475 -16.26 -33.72 -24.52
CA LYS A 475 -16.78 -34.55 -25.62
C LYS A 475 -15.76 -34.79 -26.75
N LEU A 476 -14.96 -33.79 -27.11
CA LEU A 476 -13.86 -33.97 -28.07
C LEU A 476 -12.80 -34.95 -27.54
N LYS A 477 -12.48 -34.88 -26.24
CA LYS A 477 -11.58 -35.85 -25.61
C LYS A 477 -12.13 -37.27 -25.61
N SER A 478 -13.45 -37.46 -25.41
CA SER A 478 -14.06 -38.80 -25.49
C SER A 478 -14.00 -39.42 -26.89
N LEU A 479 -13.74 -38.64 -27.94
CA LEU A 479 -13.45 -39.13 -29.29
C LEU A 479 -11.98 -39.55 -29.49
N ASN A 480 -11.20 -39.70 -28.41
CA ASN A 480 -9.77 -40.04 -28.41
C ASN A 480 -8.87 -39.03 -29.16
N ILE A 481 -9.29 -37.77 -29.25
CA ILE A 481 -8.50 -36.67 -29.85
C ILE A 481 -7.44 -36.21 -28.86
N LYS A 482 -6.17 -36.16 -29.28
CA LYS A 482 -5.03 -35.63 -28.49
C LYS A 482 -4.74 -34.19 -28.86
N GLU A 483 -4.28 -33.36 -27.93
CA GLU A 483 -3.93 -31.98 -28.28
C GLU A 483 -2.60 -31.88 -29.05
N ALA A 484 -2.46 -30.84 -29.88
CA ALA A 484 -1.22 -30.44 -30.53
C ALA A 484 -1.24 -28.94 -30.82
N SER A 485 -0.17 -28.22 -30.49
CA SER A 485 -0.05 -26.77 -30.76
C SER A 485 0.24 -26.44 -32.22
N HIS A 486 0.81 -27.39 -32.97
CA HIS A 486 1.18 -27.19 -34.36
C HIS A 486 -0.05 -26.93 -35.23
N PHE A 487 -0.09 -25.76 -35.89
CA PHE A 487 -1.15 -25.42 -36.83
C PHE A 487 -0.98 -26.20 -38.14
N PRO A 488 -1.96 -27.03 -38.54
CA PRO A 488 -1.86 -27.78 -39.79
C PRO A 488 -2.26 -26.86 -40.96
N ASN A 489 -1.34 -26.66 -41.90
CA ASN A 489 -1.59 -25.96 -43.17
C ASN A 489 -2.46 -26.80 -44.11
N SER A 490 -3.70 -27.06 -43.71
CA SER A 490 -4.64 -27.98 -44.36
C SER A 490 -5.77 -27.23 -45.09
N MET A 491 -6.21 -27.78 -46.22
CA MET A 491 -7.38 -27.28 -46.97
C MET A 491 -8.66 -27.26 -46.12
N THR A 492 -8.74 -28.05 -45.04
CA THR A 492 -9.87 -28.03 -44.11
C THR A 492 -10.06 -26.67 -43.45
N PHE A 493 -8.98 -25.95 -43.11
CA PHE A 493 -9.08 -24.59 -42.52
C PHE A 493 -9.40 -23.51 -43.57
N VAL A 494 -9.29 -23.83 -44.86
CA VAL A 494 -9.64 -22.91 -45.96
C VAL A 494 -11.08 -23.13 -46.40
N GLN A 495 -11.53 -24.38 -46.49
CA GLN A 495 -12.82 -24.76 -47.06
C GLN A 495 -13.94 -24.87 -46.03
N ASN A 496 -13.63 -25.17 -44.75
CA ASN A 496 -14.65 -25.31 -43.71
C ASN A 496 -14.70 -24.04 -42.83
N PRO A 497 -15.79 -23.25 -42.92
CA PRO A 497 -15.93 -22.01 -42.15
C PRO A 497 -15.84 -22.20 -40.64
N ASN A 498 -16.17 -23.39 -40.12
CA ASN A 498 -16.13 -23.63 -38.68
C ASN A 498 -14.70 -23.87 -38.17
N TYR A 499 -13.86 -24.57 -38.94
CA TYR A 499 -12.44 -24.75 -38.57
C TYR A 499 -11.70 -23.43 -38.66
N GLN A 500 -11.95 -22.68 -39.74
CA GLN A 500 -11.44 -21.32 -39.89
C GLN A 500 -11.94 -20.40 -38.77
N GLY A 501 -13.23 -20.51 -38.41
CA GLY A 501 -13.86 -19.74 -37.34
C GLY A 501 -13.22 -19.97 -35.96
N ILE A 502 -12.80 -21.20 -35.65
CA ILE A 502 -12.05 -21.47 -34.40
C ILE A 502 -10.66 -20.82 -34.45
N HIS A 503 -9.91 -20.96 -35.53
CA HIS A 503 -8.57 -20.37 -35.64
C HIS A 503 -8.61 -18.83 -35.55
N ASN A 504 -9.50 -18.22 -36.34
CA ASN A 504 -9.69 -16.77 -36.33
C ASN A 504 -10.24 -16.28 -35.00
N GLY A 505 -11.18 -17.02 -34.39
CA GLY A 505 -11.72 -16.71 -33.07
C GLY A 505 -10.66 -16.79 -31.98
N TYR A 506 -9.78 -17.80 -32.01
CA TYR A 506 -8.66 -17.92 -31.07
C TYR A 506 -7.68 -16.75 -31.20
N ARG A 507 -7.29 -16.40 -32.43
CA ARG A 507 -6.42 -15.24 -32.69
C ARG A 507 -7.06 -13.94 -32.23
N LYS A 508 -8.32 -13.69 -32.64
CA LYS A 508 -9.08 -12.50 -32.26
C LYS A 508 -9.26 -12.38 -30.75
N LEU A 509 -9.53 -13.49 -30.05
CA LEU A 509 -9.66 -13.48 -28.58
C LEU A 509 -8.34 -13.08 -27.91
N ARG A 510 -7.20 -13.57 -28.40
CA ARG A 510 -5.87 -13.17 -27.89
C ARG A 510 -5.58 -11.69 -28.12
N ASP A 511 -5.91 -11.18 -29.31
CA ASP A 511 -5.73 -9.77 -29.65
C ASP A 511 -6.61 -8.88 -28.75
N LEU A 512 -7.89 -9.24 -28.57
CA LEU A 512 -8.84 -8.51 -27.73
C LEU A 512 -8.52 -8.57 -26.23
N THR A 513 -7.78 -9.58 -25.77
CA THR A 513 -7.37 -9.74 -24.36
C THR A 513 -5.93 -9.31 -24.10
N HIS A 514 -5.25 -8.75 -25.11
CA HIS A 514 -3.85 -8.31 -25.03
C HIS A 514 -2.90 -9.42 -24.57
N LEU A 515 -3.21 -10.67 -24.94
CA LEU A 515 -2.44 -11.89 -24.69
C LEU A 515 -1.86 -12.43 -26.01
N THR A 516 -1.27 -11.52 -26.79
CA THR A 516 -0.65 -11.84 -28.08
C THR A 516 0.67 -12.58 -27.91
N ASP A 517 1.36 -12.43 -26.78
CA ASP A 517 2.57 -13.19 -26.45
C ASP A 517 2.23 -14.53 -25.75
N GLU A 518 2.74 -15.64 -26.29
CA GLU A 518 2.53 -16.97 -25.68
C GLU A 518 3.30 -17.14 -24.37
N ASP A 519 4.45 -16.48 -24.20
CA ASP A 519 5.28 -16.62 -23.01
C ASP A 519 4.61 -16.04 -21.76
N ILE A 520 3.83 -14.97 -21.93
CA ILE A 520 2.99 -14.38 -20.87
C ILE A 520 1.95 -15.41 -20.39
N LEU A 521 1.25 -16.05 -21.32
CA LEU A 521 0.20 -17.01 -20.98
C LEU A 521 0.78 -18.27 -20.31
N VAL A 522 1.94 -18.76 -20.76
CA VAL A 522 2.64 -19.88 -20.10
C VAL A 522 3.11 -19.48 -18.70
N SER A 523 3.60 -18.26 -18.51
CA SER A 523 4.06 -17.78 -17.21
C SER A 523 2.90 -17.65 -16.22
N LEU A 524 1.74 -17.18 -16.67
CA LEU A 524 0.54 -17.12 -15.83
C LEU A 524 0.03 -18.51 -15.45
N GLU A 525 0.17 -19.50 -16.32
CA GLU A 525 -0.15 -20.89 -16.00
C GLU A 525 0.75 -21.45 -14.89
N LYS A 526 2.03 -21.06 -14.87
CA LYS A 526 2.93 -21.41 -13.77
C LYS A 526 2.50 -20.75 -12.46
N VAL A 527 2.05 -19.50 -12.50
CA VAL A 527 1.55 -18.78 -11.31
C VAL A 527 0.24 -19.37 -10.79
N ASP A 528 -0.70 -19.72 -11.67
CA ASP A 528 -1.96 -20.38 -11.28
C ASP A 528 -1.71 -21.73 -10.58
N ALA A 529 -0.69 -22.46 -11.02
CA ALA A 529 -0.25 -23.71 -10.42
C ALA A 529 0.49 -23.54 -9.07
N MET A 530 0.88 -22.32 -8.69
CA MET A 530 1.51 -22.07 -7.39
C MET A 530 0.51 -22.35 -6.26
N GLY A 531 0.90 -23.20 -5.32
CA GLY A 531 0.21 -23.36 -4.03
C GLY A 531 0.68 -22.32 -3.02
N LEU A 532 0.13 -22.37 -1.80
CA LEU A 532 0.65 -21.61 -0.66
C LEU A 532 2.08 -22.09 -0.35
N VAL A 533 3.08 -21.31 -0.72
CA VAL A 533 4.49 -21.56 -0.38
C VAL A 533 5.17 -20.22 -0.06
N ASN A 534 5.77 -20.12 1.13
CA ASN A 534 6.43 -18.92 1.68
C ASN A 534 5.54 -17.66 1.76
N MET A 535 4.83 -17.48 2.88
CA MET A 535 3.90 -16.35 3.08
C MET A 535 4.55 -14.97 3.04
N PRO A 536 5.71 -14.73 3.68
CA PRO A 536 6.40 -13.45 3.56
C PRO A 536 6.63 -13.05 2.09
N LEU A 537 7.10 -13.97 1.26
CA LEU A 537 7.35 -13.72 -0.17
C LEU A 537 6.04 -13.52 -0.95
N LEU A 538 5.01 -14.31 -0.67
CA LEU A 538 3.69 -14.13 -1.29
C LEU A 538 3.11 -12.75 -0.93
N TYR A 539 3.20 -12.36 0.33
CA TYR A 539 2.72 -11.07 0.82
C TYR A 539 3.46 -9.91 0.16
N GLU A 540 4.79 -10.00 0.06
CA GLU A 540 5.63 -9.02 -0.61
C GLU A 540 5.24 -8.88 -2.10
N ARG A 541 5.08 -9.98 -2.83
CA ARG A 541 4.63 -9.93 -4.23
C ARG A 541 3.21 -9.40 -4.36
N TRP A 542 2.34 -9.74 -3.42
CA TRP A 542 0.98 -9.21 -3.38
C TRP A 542 0.95 -7.70 -3.14
N CYS A 543 1.75 -7.18 -2.20
CA CYS A 543 1.90 -5.74 -1.96
C CYS A 543 2.40 -4.99 -3.20
N LEU A 544 3.33 -5.58 -3.97
CA LEU A 544 3.78 -5.00 -5.26
C LEU A 544 2.58 -4.77 -6.20
N LEU A 545 1.71 -5.77 -6.35
CA LEU A 545 0.51 -5.66 -7.19
C LEU A 545 -0.43 -4.58 -6.64
N GLN A 546 -0.65 -4.53 -5.32
CA GLN A 546 -1.50 -3.50 -4.72
C GLN A 546 -0.99 -2.07 -4.96
N ILE A 547 0.32 -1.84 -4.86
CA ILE A 547 0.93 -0.54 -5.16
C ILE A 547 0.62 -0.14 -6.61
N ILE A 548 0.82 -1.05 -7.55
CA ILE A 548 0.56 -0.81 -8.98
C ILE A 548 -0.93 -0.54 -9.22
N ILE A 549 -1.82 -1.33 -8.61
CA ILE A 549 -3.27 -1.16 -8.72
C ILE A 549 -3.70 0.20 -8.18
N VAL A 550 -3.23 0.62 -7.00
CA VAL A 550 -3.60 1.94 -6.44
C VAL A 550 -3.07 3.08 -7.31
N LEU A 551 -1.83 3.00 -7.80
CA LEU A 551 -1.29 4.01 -8.72
C LEU A 551 -2.12 4.11 -10.01
N LYS A 552 -2.51 2.98 -10.58
CA LYS A 552 -3.28 2.90 -11.84
C LYS A 552 -4.74 3.29 -11.66
N GLU A 553 -5.43 2.66 -10.73
CA GLU A 553 -6.87 2.82 -10.51
C GLU A 553 -7.16 4.13 -9.78
N ALA A 554 -6.56 4.38 -8.61
CA ALA A 554 -6.89 5.55 -7.79
C ALA A 554 -6.18 6.83 -8.26
N PHE A 555 -4.93 6.76 -8.72
CA PHE A 555 -4.13 7.94 -9.10
C PHE A 555 -3.94 8.13 -10.61
N ARG A 556 -4.64 7.34 -11.43
CA ARG A 556 -4.67 7.46 -12.91
C ARG A 556 -3.29 7.41 -13.57
N PHE A 557 -2.33 6.69 -13.00
CA PHE A 557 -1.08 6.41 -13.71
C PHE A 557 -1.29 5.38 -14.83
N ARG A 558 -0.56 5.55 -15.93
CA ARG A 558 -0.51 4.61 -17.05
C ARG A 558 0.82 3.87 -17.05
N LEU A 559 0.74 2.54 -17.05
CA LEU A 559 1.91 1.67 -17.18
C LEU A 559 2.58 1.87 -18.55
N GLN A 560 3.91 1.98 -18.56
CA GLN A 560 4.71 2.17 -19.77
C GLN A 560 5.09 0.83 -20.41
N LYS A 561 5.75 0.83 -21.57
CA LYS A 561 6.07 -0.37 -22.36
C LYS A 561 6.74 -1.50 -21.54
N ASP A 562 6.48 -2.74 -21.94
CA ASP A 562 7.06 -3.99 -21.39
C ASP A 562 6.73 -4.31 -19.92
N TRP A 563 5.83 -3.55 -19.30
CA TRP A 563 5.48 -3.73 -17.88
C TRP A 563 4.98 -5.15 -17.55
N LYS A 564 4.27 -5.82 -18.46
CA LYS A 564 3.74 -7.19 -18.26
C LYS A 564 4.87 -8.18 -18.00
N HIS A 565 5.91 -8.14 -18.83
CA HIS A 565 7.09 -8.98 -18.65
C HIS A 565 7.79 -8.68 -17.34
N ARG A 566 7.97 -7.40 -17.00
CA ARG A 566 8.65 -6.99 -15.77
C ARG A 566 7.90 -7.43 -14.51
N ILE A 567 6.56 -7.35 -14.49
CA ILE A 567 5.75 -7.88 -13.38
C ILE A 567 5.88 -9.40 -13.28
N ILE A 568 5.80 -10.11 -14.41
CA ILE A 568 5.98 -11.56 -14.44
C ILE A 568 7.38 -11.96 -13.97
N GLU A 569 8.41 -11.19 -14.32
CA GLU A 569 9.77 -11.40 -13.81
C GLU A 569 9.86 -11.17 -12.30
N ALA A 570 9.22 -10.12 -11.76
CA ALA A 570 9.21 -9.85 -10.32
C ALA A 570 8.48 -10.93 -9.52
N VAL A 571 7.38 -11.44 -10.07
CA VAL A 571 6.57 -12.49 -9.45
C VAL A 571 7.21 -13.88 -9.62
N GLY A 572 7.77 -14.16 -10.80
CA GLY A 572 8.18 -15.51 -11.20
C GLY A 572 9.66 -15.82 -11.04
N ALA A 573 10.54 -14.81 -11.08
CA ALA A 573 11.99 -14.99 -11.04
C ALA A 573 12.61 -14.43 -9.74
N LYS A 574 13.76 -14.98 -9.32
CA LYS A 574 14.58 -14.43 -8.23
C LYS A 574 15.47 -13.28 -8.72
N LYS A 575 14.93 -12.39 -9.56
CA LYS A 575 15.65 -11.27 -10.17
C LYS A 575 15.39 -10.01 -9.33
N LYS A 576 16.46 -9.24 -9.12
CA LYS A 576 16.46 -7.98 -8.36
C LYS A 576 16.45 -6.78 -9.29
N ASP A 577 16.24 -5.59 -8.73
CA ASP A 577 16.32 -4.32 -9.45
C ASP A 577 15.33 -4.21 -10.63
N ILE A 578 14.14 -4.80 -10.48
CA ILE A 578 13.13 -4.81 -11.54
C ILE A 578 12.35 -3.50 -11.50
N GLN A 579 12.47 -2.72 -12.58
CA GLN A 579 11.87 -1.39 -12.66
C GLN A 579 10.57 -1.40 -13.48
N ILE A 580 9.52 -0.79 -12.99
CA ILE A 580 8.25 -0.61 -13.71
C ILE A 580 7.99 0.88 -13.81
N ALA A 581 7.90 1.40 -15.04
CA ALA A 581 7.65 2.81 -15.28
C ALA A 581 6.14 3.08 -15.42
N LEU A 582 5.68 4.16 -14.78
CA LEU A 582 4.32 4.65 -14.84
C LEU A 582 4.31 6.17 -15.08
N ALA A 583 3.31 6.66 -15.82
CA ALA A 583 3.18 8.09 -16.10
C ALA A 583 1.74 8.59 -15.89
N ASN A 584 1.60 9.74 -15.27
CA ASN A 584 0.37 10.52 -15.26
C ASN A 584 0.70 11.90 -15.84
N THR A 585 0.41 12.06 -17.13
CA THR A 585 0.68 13.29 -17.89
C THR A 585 -0.19 14.46 -17.45
N GLU A 586 -1.43 14.20 -17.03
CA GLU A 586 -2.37 15.24 -16.56
C GLU A 586 -1.87 15.94 -15.29
N THR A 587 -1.17 15.20 -14.43
CA THR A 587 -0.60 15.70 -13.18
C THR A 587 0.91 15.95 -13.27
N LYS A 588 1.50 15.78 -14.46
CA LYS A 588 2.94 15.92 -14.73
C LYS A 588 3.83 15.11 -13.79
N ARG A 589 3.47 13.84 -13.54
CA ARG A 589 4.18 12.93 -12.63
C ARG A 589 4.57 11.65 -13.34
N PHE A 590 5.81 11.23 -13.14
CA PHE A 590 6.41 10.04 -13.74
C PHE A 590 7.09 9.22 -12.64
N ILE A 591 6.69 7.96 -12.49
CA ILE A 591 7.15 7.07 -11.43
C ILE A 591 7.97 5.95 -12.05
N THR A 592 9.10 5.64 -11.43
CA THR A 592 9.79 4.37 -11.59
C THR A 592 9.66 3.59 -10.28
N LEU A 593 8.81 2.57 -10.27
CA LEU A 593 8.67 1.63 -9.16
C LEU A 593 9.70 0.51 -9.34
N THR A 594 10.64 0.38 -8.43
CA THR A 594 11.66 -0.67 -8.45
C THR A 594 11.39 -1.69 -7.35
N TYR A 595 11.30 -2.96 -7.73
CA TYR A 595 11.19 -4.10 -6.82
C TYR A 595 12.57 -4.66 -6.50
N GLU A 596 12.85 -4.89 -5.21
CA GLU A 596 14.15 -5.32 -4.66
C GLU A 596 15.33 -4.48 -5.19
N LYS A 597 15.27 -3.15 -4.99
CA LYS A 597 16.31 -2.23 -5.47
C LYS A 597 17.56 -2.28 -4.59
N THR A 598 18.73 -2.43 -5.19
CA THR A 598 20.01 -2.35 -4.47
C THR A 598 20.39 -0.89 -4.23
N LEU A 599 20.39 -0.45 -2.97
CA LEU A 599 20.81 0.87 -2.54
C LEU A 599 22.33 1.04 -2.58
N THR A 600 22.80 2.29 -2.47
CA THR A 600 24.23 2.65 -2.40
C THR A 600 24.95 1.96 -1.23
N ASN A 601 24.25 1.78 -0.10
CA ASN A 601 24.72 1.04 1.07
C ASN A 601 24.61 -0.50 0.95
N ARG A 602 24.31 -1.01 -0.26
CA ARG A 602 24.12 -2.45 -0.60
C ARG A 602 22.96 -3.12 0.11
N ARG A 603 22.09 -2.37 0.78
CA ARG A 603 20.83 -2.90 1.32
C ARG A 603 19.76 -2.93 0.23
N ILE A 604 18.76 -3.76 0.45
CA ILE A 604 17.74 -4.08 -0.54
C ILE A 604 16.38 -3.95 0.16
N PRO A 605 15.73 -2.78 0.10
CA PRO A 605 14.32 -2.66 0.42
C PRO A 605 13.45 -3.32 -0.66
N ASP A 606 12.25 -3.73 -0.27
CA ASP A 606 11.32 -4.43 -1.16
C ASP A 606 10.81 -3.53 -2.30
N TYR A 607 10.50 -2.25 -2.00
CA TYR A 607 10.01 -1.30 -3.01
C TYR A 607 10.61 0.09 -2.89
N ILE A 608 10.98 0.65 -4.04
CA ILE A 608 11.37 2.05 -4.16
C ILE A 608 10.55 2.73 -5.25
N ILE A 609 9.95 3.86 -4.93
CA ILE A 609 9.33 4.76 -5.91
C ILE A 609 10.29 5.94 -6.11
N ASP A 610 10.88 6.03 -7.30
CA ASP A 610 11.55 7.24 -7.78
C ASP A 610 10.54 8.06 -8.59
N LEU A 611 10.19 9.24 -8.09
CA LEU A 611 9.25 10.18 -8.71
C LEU A 611 10.01 11.31 -9.39
N VAL A 612 9.67 11.55 -10.65
CA VAL A 612 9.98 12.78 -11.39
C VAL A 612 8.68 13.57 -11.57
N TRP A 613 8.68 14.86 -11.24
CA TRP A 613 7.52 15.72 -11.43
C TRP A 613 7.91 17.11 -11.93
N PHE A 614 6.97 17.79 -12.56
CA PHE A 614 7.15 19.14 -13.10
C PHE A 614 6.17 20.13 -12.47
N ALA A 615 6.61 21.37 -12.29
CA ALA A 615 5.77 22.42 -11.73
C ALA A 615 4.61 22.75 -12.66
N ASP A 616 3.48 23.17 -12.08
CA ASP A 616 2.30 23.65 -12.79
C ASP A 616 2.63 24.84 -13.71
N SER A 617 3.57 25.69 -13.28
CA SER A 617 4.08 26.83 -14.07
C SER A 617 5.06 26.45 -15.17
N ASP A 618 5.64 25.25 -15.14
CA ASP A 618 6.62 24.79 -16.14
C ASP A 618 5.85 24.17 -17.31
N THR A 619 5.46 24.97 -18.30
CA THR A 619 4.61 24.51 -19.41
C THR A 619 5.29 23.52 -20.34
N ASN A 620 6.62 23.52 -20.40
CA ASN A 620 7.42 22.71 -21.33
C ASN A 620 8.04 21.48 -20.66
N ASP A 621 7.81 21.28 -19.35
CA ASP A 621 8.41 20.20 -18.57
C ASP A 621 9.96 20.19 -18.67
N GLU A 622 10.58 21.36 -18.56
CA GLU A 622 12.03 21.56 -18.70
C GLU A 622 12.81 21.33 -17.40
N TYR A 623 12.17 21.54 -16.23
CA TYR A 623 12.84 21.58 -14.93
C TYR A 623 12.36 20.44 -14.01
N PRO A 624 12.84 19.19 -14.24
CA PRO A 624 12.37 18.02 -13.49
C PRO A 624 12.79 18.09 -12.02
N GLN A 625 11.82 17.91 -11.13
CA GLN A 625 12.04 17.72 -9.70
C GLN A 625 12.02 16.23 -9.36
N LYS A 626 12.86 15.80 -8.42
CA LYS A 626 13.02 14.38 -8.06
C LYS A 626 12.75 14.14 -6.58
N LYS A 627 12.02 13.07 -6.28
CA LYS A 627 11.79 12.57 -4.92
C LYS A 627 11.82 11.04 -4.91
N ARG A 628 12.28 10.46 -3.81
CA ARG A 628 12.29 9.02 -3.60
C ARG A 628 11.45 8.65 -2.38
N PHE A 629 10.81 7.49 -2.44
CA PHE A 629 10.00 6.92 -1.38
C PHE A 629 10.34 5.45 -1.22
N VAL A 630 10.58 5.01 0.01
CA VAL A 630 11.02 3.63 0.31
C VAL A 630 9.96 2.92 1.12
N MET A 631 9.59 1.71 0.68
CA MET A 631 8.65 0.84 1.36
C MET A 631 9.22 -0.56 1.55
N ASP A 632 8.85 -1.21 2.64
CA ASP A 632 9.27 -2.57 2.97
C ASP A 632 8.07 -3.38 3.48
N ALA A 633 7.80 -4.55 2.90
CA ALA A 633 6.73 -5.43 3.34
C ALA A 633 7.21 -6.33 4.47
N LYS A 634 6.42 -6.45 5.54
CA LYS A 634 6.73 -7.29 6.69
C LYS A 634 5.50 -8.08 7.11
N PHE A 635 5.50 -9.37 6.76
CA PHE A 635 4.48 -10.32 7.19
C PHE A 635 4.74 -10.78 8.63
N TYR A 636 4.51 -9.89 9.58
CA TYR A 636 4.70 -10.13 11.01
C TYR A 636 3.38 -10.25 11.75
N ASP A 637 3.37 -11.11 12.77
CA ASP A 637 2.31 -11.25 13.76
C ASP A 637 2.55 -10.27 14.93
N ARG A 638 1.59 -10.16 15.85
CA ARG A 638 1.69 -9.23 17.00
C ARG A 638 2.92 -9.52 17.87
N ARG A 639 3.22 -10.80 18.11
CA ARG A 639 4.34 -11.22 18.98
C ARG A 639 5.69 -10.89 18.35
N THR A 640 5.81 -11.03 17.04
CA THR A 640 7.01 -10.66 16.29
C THR A 640 7.23 -9.17 16.35
N PHE A 641 6.19 -8.35 16.17
CA PHE A 641 6.32 -6.90 16.39
C PHE A 641 6.80 -6.59 17.80
N GLN A 642 6.22 -7.19 18.84
CA GLN A 642 6.66 -6.99 20.23
C GLN A 642 8.13 -7.35 20.46
N ARG A 643 8.64 -8.40 19.81
CA ARG A 643 10.06 -8.80 19.88
C ARG A 643 11.01 -7.75 19.30
N PHE A 644 10.54 -6.96 18.33
CA PHE A 644 11.30 -5.88 17.71
C PHE A 644 10.90 -4.50 18.26
N ASP A 645 10.49 -4.43 19.53
CA ASP A 645 10.03 -3.21 20.21
C ASP A 645 8.82 -2.52 19.55
N GLY A 646 7.91 -3.31 18.99
CA GLY A 646 6.70 -2.82 18.32
C GLY A 646 6.95 -2.24 16.92
N LEU A 647 5.92 -1.59 16.38
CA LEU A 647 5.98 -0.96 15.06
C LEU A 647 7.14 0.06 14.96
N SER A 648 7.31 0.90 15.99
CA SER A 648 8.33 1.95 16.02
C SER A 648 9.75 1.40 16.00
N GLY A 649 10.03 0.30 16.70
CA GLY A 649 11.34 -0.35 16.67
C GLY A 649 11.69 -0.94 15.32
N VAL A 650 10.73 -1.59 14.63
CA VAL A 650 10.92 -2.11 13.26
C VAL A 650 11.19 -0.96 12.29
N VAL A 651 10.37 0.09 12.31
CA VAL A 651 10.52 1.27 11.44
C VAL A 651 11.85 1.98 11.69
N HIS A 652 12.25 2.15 12.96
CA HIS A 652 13.54 2.73 13.33
C HIS A 652 14.72 1.88 12.83
N ASN A 653 14.63 0.55 12.91
CA ASN A 653 15.67 -0.34 12.39
C ASN A 653 15.86 -0.17 10.88
N LEU A 654 14.77 -0.12 10.11
CA LEU A 654 14.85 0.05 8.65
C LEU A 654 15.38 1.43 8.27
N SER A 655 14.81 2.49 8.86
CA SER A 655 15.18 3.87 8.55
C SER A 655 16.59 4.23 9.00
N LYS A 656 16.97 3.95 10.26
CA LYS A 656 18.24 4.41 10.84
C LYS A 656 19.33 3.35 10.84
N THR A 657 19.03 2.12 11.27
CA THR A 657 20.07 1.07 11.42
C THR A 657 20.49 0.48 10.08
N LYS A 658 19.52 0.19 9.21
CA LYS A 658 19.78 -0.24 7.83
C LYS A 658 19.96 0.92 6.86
N ASP A 659 19.68 2.15 7.32
CA ASP A 659 19.84 3.38 6.54
C ASP A 659 19.07 3.34 5.21
N TYR A 660 17.82 2.88 5.23
CA TYR A 660 16.95 2.94 4.05
C TYR A 660 16.55 4.38 3.72
N SER A 661 16.69 5.31 4.68
CA SER A 661 16.42 6.73 4.45
C SER A 661 17.54 7.43 3.67
N GLU A 662 18.69 6.77 3.46
CA GLU A 662 19.89 7.36 2.86
C GLU A 662 20.25 8.68 3.56
N GLN A 663 20.58 8.61 4.86
CA GLN A 663 20.90 9.78 5.70
C GLN A 663 19.72 10.76 5.91
N ASP A 664 18.51 10.22 6.09
CA ASP A 664 17.29 11.00 6.33
C ASP A 664 16.82 11.88 5.17
N GLU A 665 17.33 11.61 3.97
CA GLU A 665 16.87 12.27 2.74
C GLU A 665 15.50 11.75 2.28
N ASN A 666 15.23 10.46 2.53
CA ASN A 666 14.08 9.76 1.97
C ASN A 666 13.15 9.19 3.05
N PRO A 667 11.82 9.37 2.90
CA PRO A 667 10.84 8.73 3.77
C PRO A 667 10.83 7.20 3.64
N VAL A 668 10.68 6.51 4.78
CA VAL A 668 10.70 5.04 4.88
C VAL A 668 9.47 4.51 5.59
N PHE A 669 8.69 3.66 4.92
CA PHE A 669 7.45 3.11 5.46
C PHE A 669 7.43 1.59 5.42
N ILE A 670 6.72 0.98 6.37
CA ILE A 670 6.46 -0.47 6.34
C ILE A 670 5.02 -0.77 5.95
N ILE A 671 4.83 -1.90 5.27
CA ILE A 671 3.51 -2.45 4.93
C ILE A 671 3.35 -3.76 5.71
N HIS A 672 2.31 -3.88 6.53
CA HIS A 672 2.12 -5.07 7.38
C HIS A 672 0.65 -5.54 7.45
N PRO A 673 0.41 -6.84 7.70
CA PRO A 673 -0.92 -7.41 7.79
C PRO A 673 -1.46 -7.47 9.23
N CYS A 674 -0.69 -7.06 10.24
CA CYS A 674 -1.10 -7.13 11.64
C CYS A 674 -1.98 -5.93 12.02
N LYS A 675 -3.24 -6.18 12.38
CA LYS A 675 -4.22 -5.14 12.73
C LYS A 675 -3.89 -4.45 14.07
N ASP A 676 -3.32 -5.21 15.00
CA ASP A 676 -2.96 -4.75 16.35
C ASP A 676 -1.48 -4.38 16.49
N ALA A 677 -0.82 -4.00 15.38
CA ALA A 677 0.59 -3.61 15.40
C ALA A 677 0.84 -2.34 16.24
N ILE A 678 -0.19 -1.53 16.42
CA ILE A 678 -0.15 -0.28 17.18
C ILE A 678 -0.89 -0.50 18.51
N PRO A 679 -0.25 -0.24 19.67
CA PRO A 679 -0.85 -0.48 20.97
C PRO A 679 -1.97 0.52 21.33
N HIS A 680 -1.88 1.74 20.81
CA HIS A 680 -2.82 2.84 21.10
C HIS A 680 -3.12 3.63 19.84
N ARG A 681 -4.37 4.04 19.67
CA ARG A 681 -4.81 4.87 18.55
C ARG A 681 -3.96 6.15 18.47
N VAL A 682 -3.47 6.50 17.29
CA VAL A 682 -2.56 7.66 17.09
C VAL A 682 -3.29 8.94 16.66
N THR A 683 -4.50 8.82 16.13
CA THR A 683 -5.31 9.96 15.67
C THR A 683 -6.81 9.73 15.83
N ALA A 684 -7.60 10.80 15.84
CA ALA A 684 -9.06 10.72 16.01
C ALA A 684 -9.79 10.08 14.81
N GLN A 685 -9.15 9.89 13.66
CA GLN A 685 -9.70 9.14 12.54
C GLN A 685 -9.46 7.63 12.70
N ASP A 686 -10.33 6.82 12.11
CA ASP A 686 -10.36 5.36 12.33
C ASP A 686 -9.10 4.64 11.85
N TRP A 687 -8.43 5.22 10.85
CA TRP A 687 -7.17 4.68 10.37
C TRP A 687 -6.05 4.69 11.42
N GLY A 688 -6.12 5.62 12.38
CA GLY A 688 -5.16 5.72 13.46
C GLY A 688 -5.19 4.55 14.45
N GLU A 689 -6.14 3.63 14.31
CA GLU A 689 -6.18 2.38 15.10
C GLU A 689 -5.21 1.33 14.58
N THR A 690 -4.91 1.35 13.29
CA THR A 690 -4.18 0.27 12.61
C THR A 690 -2.94 0.74 11.87
N SER A 691 -2.87 2.03 11.53
CA SER A 691 -1.79 2.64 10.75
C SER A 691 -1.23 3.89 11.43
N TYR A 692 0.05 4.15 11.20
CA TYR A 692 0.78 5.31 11.68
C TYR A 692 1.59 5.92 10.53
N LEU A 693 1.26 7.16 10.15
CA LEU A 693 1.80 7.81 8.96
C LEU A 693 2.98 8.73 9.27
N GLY A 694 3.57 8.64 10.46
CA GLY A 694 4.64 9.55 10.90
C GLY A 694 4.12 10.96 11.19
N GLU A 695 2.83 11.13 11.42
CA GLU A 695 2.18 12.44 11.49
C GLU A 695 2.56 13.27 12.72
N ILE A 696 2.94 12.61 13.81
CA ILE A 696 3.44 13.18 15.06
C ILE A 696 4.56 12.29 15.59
N PRO A 697 5.49 12.80 16.41
CA PRO A 697 6.49 11.94 17.05
C PRO A 697 5.83 10.77 17.78
N TYR A 698 6.40 9.58 17.63
CA TYR A 698 5.89 8.39 18.32
C TYR A 698 6.13 8.50 19.83
N SER A 699 5.32 7.82 20.65
CA SER A 699 5.34 7.96 22.11
C SER A 699 6.68 7.61 22.76
N ASP A 700 7.46 6.72 22.14
CA ASP A 700 8.79 6.30 22.60
C ASP A 700 9.94 7.21 22.13
N GLY A 701 9.65 8.22 21.31
CA GLY A 701 10.63 9.17 20.78
C GLY A 701 11.58 8.64 19.69
N ARG A 702 11.44 7.39 19.25
CA ARG A 702 12.32 6.77 18.21
C ARG A 702 12.05 7.31 16.81
N ILE A 703 10.86 7.88 16.59
CA ILE A 703 10.40 8.47 15.34
C ILE A 703 10.07 9.95 15.59
N GLN A 704 10.69 10.85 14.81
CA GLN A 704 10.64 12.30 15.01
C GLN A 704 9.39 12.99 14.42
N GLY A 705 8.52 12.26 13.72
CA GLY A 705 7.31 12.80 13.08
C GLY A 705 7.53 13.24 11.62
N ASN A 706 6.85 14.31 11.18
CA ASN A 706 6.99 14.94 9.86
C ASN A 706 6.73 14.06 8.62
N HIS A 707 6.05 12.93 8.81
CA HIS A 707 5.78 11.96 7.76
C HIS A 707 7.05 11.38 7.12
N ASP A 708 8.15 11.31 7.88
CA ASP A 708 9.43 10.77 7.41
C ASP A 708 9.50 9.24 7.58
N SER A 709 8.76 8.68 8.53
CA SER A 709 8.69 7.24 8.69
C SER A 709 7.42 6.78 9.41
N GLY A 710 6.97 5.57 9.10
CA GLY A 710 5.75 5.00 9.68
C GLY A 710 5.43 3.60 9.16
N GLY A 711 4.20 3.16 9.36
CA GLY A 711 3.71 1.86 8.90
C GLY A 711 2.22 1.86 8.62
N ILE A 712 1.81 1.13 7.59
CA ILE A 712 0.41 0.98 7.21
C ILE A 712 -0.05 -0.47 7.30
N TYR A 713 -1.29 -0.63 7.72
CA TYR A 713 -2.01 -1.89 7.66
C TYR A 713 -2.50 -2.16 6.24
N LEU A 714 -2.14 -3.32 5.68
CA LEU A 714 -2.59 -3.77 4.37
C LEU A 714 -2.85 -5.28 4.39
N SER A 715 -4.11 -5.67 4.24
CA SER A 715 -4.54 -7.07 4.25
C SER A 715 -5.78 -7.28 3.39
N PRO A 716 -5.86 -8.38 2.62
CA PRO A 716 -7.02 -8.72 1.85
C PRO A 716 -8.17 -9.31 2.68
N ILE A 717 -7.92 -9.61 3.95
CA ILE A 717 -8.92 -10.17 4.87
C ILE A 717 -9.92 -9.08 5.31
N ASP A 718 -9.46 -7.84 5.47
CA ASP A 718 -10.30 -6.72 5.91
C ASP A 718 -10.84 -5.95 4.69
N SER A 719 -12.02 -6.36 4.24
CA SER A 719 -12.71 -5.72 3.11
C SER A 719 -13.08 -4.25 3.35
N LYS A 720 -13.09 -3.77 4.61
CA LYS A 720 -13.39 -2.37 4.92
C LYS A 720 -12.20 -1.45 4.68
N LEU A 721 -10.97 -1.90 4.93
CA LEU A 721 -9.75 -1.06 4.82
C LEU A 721 -8.83 -1.47 3.68
N TYR A 722 -9.23 -2.48 2.90
CA TYR A 722 -8.45 -3.20 1.90
C TYR A 722 -7.31 -2.42 1.21
N THR A 723 -7.56 -1.23 0.64
CA THR A 723 -6.53 -0.40 -0.03
C THR A 723 -6.47 1.05 0.43
N ASP A 724 -7.31 1.45 1.39
CA ASP A 724 -7.44 2.87 1.76
C ASP A 724 -6.17 3.42 2.41
N GLU A 725 -5.52 2.63 3.26
CA GLU A 725 -4.29 3.04 3.94
C GLU A 725 -3.13 3.18 2.96
N LEU A 726 -3.03 2.30 1.97
CA LEU A 726 -2.05 2.40 0.89
C LEU A 726 -2.32 3.61 -0.01
N GLN A 727 -3.59 3.87 -0.36
CA GLN A 727 -3.98 5.08 -1.09
C GLN A 727 -3.66 6.34 -0.28
N ARG A 728 -3.90 6.35 1.03
CA ARG A 728 -3.56 7.49 1.90
C ARG A 728 -2.05 7.72 1.95
N LEU A 729 -1.25 6.65 2.07
CA LEU A 729 0.22 6.73 2.09
C LEU A 729 0.80 7.25 0.78
N LEU A 730 0.37 6.68 -0.35
CA LEU A 730 0.82 7.12 -1.66
C LEU A 730 0.33 8.55 -1.96
N GLY A 731 -0.88 8.92 -1.54
CA GLY A 731 -1.38 10.28 -1.63
C GLY A 731 -0.57 11.28 -0.80
N LEU A 732 -0.18 10.91 0.42
CA LEU A 732 0.76 11.68 1.25
C LEU A 732 2.08 11.92 0.52
N PHE A 733 2.68 10.88 -0.07
CA PHE A 733 3.93 11.04 -0.83
C PHE A 733 3.75 11.93 -2.07
N LEU A 734 2.70 11.67 -2.87
CA LEU A 734 2.46 12.34 -4.15
C LEU A 734 1.89 13.76 -4.04
N GLN A 735 1.37 14.17 -2.87
CA GLN A 735 0.85 15.51 -2.62
C GLN A 735 1.72 16.32 -1.65
N TYR A 736 2.14 15.73 -0.53
CA TYR A 736 2.71 16.48 0.59
C TYR A 736 4.24 16.52 0.60
N LYS A 737 4.90 15.39 0.30
CA LYS A 737 6.36 15.24 0.39
C LYS A 737 7.12 15.67 -0.87
N LEU A 738 6.45 16.37 -1.78
CA LEU A 738 7.04 16.82 -3.05
C LEU A 738 8.07 17.94 -2.89
N GLU A 739 7.88 18.82 -1.92
CA GLU A 739 8.63 20.06 -1.73
C GLU A 739 8.87 20.31 -0.25
N GLU A 740 9.69 21.32 0.07
CA GLU A 740 9.88 21.74 1.45
C GLU A 740 8.56 22.09 2.13
N MET A 741 8.45 21.71 3.40
CA MET A 741 7.23 21.93 4.16
C MET A 741 7.00 23.40 4.49
N ASN A 742 8.02 24.26 4.44
CA ASN A 742 7.89 25.66 4.84
C ASN A 742 7.33 26.50 3.67
N THR A 743 6.13 27.07 3.83
CA THR A 743 5.51 27.87 2.75
C THR A 743 6.16 29.24 2.56
N LYS A 744 7.10 29.66 3.41
CA LYS A 744 7.85 30.92 3.21
C LYS A 744 8.96 30.81 2.17
N SER A 745 9.50 29.61 1.93
CA SER A 745 10.48 29.36 0.87
C SER A 745 9.82 29.11 -0.49
N SER A 746 8.47 29.12 -0.55
CA SER A 746 7.73 28.95 -1.79
C SER A 746 7.64 30.26 -2.57
N ASP A 747 7.89 30.20 -3.87
CA ASP A 747 7.69 31.32 -4.80
C ASP A 747 6.21 31.63 -5.08
N ARG A 748 5.29 30.82 -4.55
CA ARG A 748 3.84 31.00 -4.72
C ARG A 748 3.26 32.02 -3.73
N SER A 749 2.30 32.79 -4.21
CA SER A 749 1.48 33.69 -3.39
C SER A 749 0.47 32.97 -2.51
N ASP A 750 0.19 31.68 -2.78
CA ASP A 750 -0.74 30.83 -2.05
C ASP A 750 -0.07 29.59 -1.44
N ASP A 751 -0.80 28.85 -0.60
CA ASP A 751 -0.29 27.70 0.15
C ASP A 751 -0.28 26.39 -0.65
N ARG A 752 -0.64 26.43 -1.93
CA ARG A 752 -0.58 25.25 -2.80
C ARG A 752 0.86 24.79 -2.99
N THR A 753 0.99 23.54 -3.43
CA THR A 753 2.23 23.04 -4.03
C THR A 753 2.43 23.68 -5.41
N SER A 754 3.68 23.83 -5.82
CA SER A 754 4.09 24.09 -7.19
C SER A 754 3.74 22.93 -8.12
N ALA A 755 3.63 21.70 -7.60
CA ALA A 755 3.12 20.57 -8.38
C ALA A 755 1.62 20.72 -8.70
N VAL A 756 1.20 20.24 -9.87
CA VAL A 756 -0.21 20.20 -10.29
C VAL A 756 -1.05 19.48 -9.22
N PRO A 757 -2.06 20.15 -8.61
CA PRO A 757 -2.92 19.51 -7.62
C PRO A 757 -3.77 18.40 -8.24
N PHE A 758 -4.08 17.35 -7.47
CA PHE A 758 -4.97 16.28 -7.88
C PHE A 758 -5.78 15.76 -6.70
N CYS A 759 -6.95 15.18 -6.95
CA CYS A 759 -7.82 14.61 -5.93
C CYS A 759 -7.25 13.29 -5.37
N ILE A 760 -7.03 13.18 -4.06
CA ILE A 760 -6.53 11.92 -3.45
C ILE A 760 -7.51 10.75 -3.63
N ARG A 761 -8.83 11.01 -3.73
CA ARG A 761 -9.88 9.98 -3.80
C ARG A 761 -9.96 9.32 -5.18
N CYS A 762 -9.76 10.07 -6.27
CA CYS A 762 -9.98 9.58 -7.64
C CYS A 762 -8.87 9.93 -8.65
N GLY A 763 -7.81 10.64 -8.22
CA GLY A 763 -6.65 10.96 -9.04
C GLY A 763 -6.84 12.08 -10.07
N SER A 764 -8.05 12.65 -10.17
CA SER A 764 -8.36 13.71 -11.14
C SER A 764 -7.62 15.00 -10.83
N SER A 765 -7.05 15.64 -11.85
CA SER A 765 -6.56 17.02 -11.79
C SER A 765 -7.66 18.04 -12.10
N ASP A 766 -8.86 17.61 -12.50
CA ASP A 766 -10.00 18.50 -12.74
C ASP A 766 -10.59 19.01 -11.41
N LEU A 767 -10.03 20.12 -10.94
CA LEU A 767 -10.30 20.72 -9.65
C LEU A 767 -10.75 22.17 -9.82
N GLN A 768 -11.92 22.48 -9.27
CA GLN A 768 -12.43 23.85 -9.19
C GLN A 768 -12.04 24.52 -7.87
N VAL A 769 -11.52 25.74 -7.94
CA VAL A 769 -11.27 26.57 -6.75
C VAL A 769 -12.61 27.10 -6.23
N LYS A 770 -12.86 26.92 -4.93
CA LYS A 770 -14.07 27.41 -4.26
C LYS A 770 -13.78 28.70 -3.49
N SER A 771 -14.70 29.64 -3.57
CA SER A 771 -14.66 30.85 -2.76
C SER A 771 -14.81 30.50 -1.28
N LYS A 772 -14.12 31.27 -0.43
CA LYS A 772 -14.22 31.12 1.02
C LYS A 772 -15.37 31.99 1.53
N SER A 773 -16.22 31.45 2.40
CA SER A 773 -17.15 32.28 3.16
C SER A 773 -16.37 33.21 4.10
N ASN A 774 -16.75 34.49 4.16
CA ASN A 774 -16.18 35.43 5.12
C ASN A 774 -16.55 34.98 6.54
N ASN A 775 -15.55 34.75 7.41
CA ASN A 775 -15.82 34.55 8.83
C ASN A 775 -16.02 35.92 9.49
N THR A 776 -16.90 35.98 10.48
CA THR A 776 -17.00 37.12 11.41
C THR A 776 -16.55 36.68 12.80
N ARG A 777 -15.71 37.49 13.47
CA ARG A 777 -15.49 37.42 14.93
C ARG A 777 -16.00 38.70 15.52
N PHE A 778 -16.87 38.62 16.52
CA PHE A 778 -17.37 39.79 17.25
C PHE A 778 -17.95 40.87 16.31
N GLY A 779 -18.65 40.46 15.25
CA GLY A 779 -19.23 41.38 14.25
C GLY A 779 -18.25 41.91 13.19
N ASN A 780 -16.94 41.67 13.33
CA ASN A 780 -15.93 42.12 12.37
C ASN A 780 -15.58 41.01 11.37
N PRO A 781 -15.53 41.30 10.06
CA PRO A 781 -15.00 40.38 9.06
C PRO A 781 -13.54 40.04 9.39
N ILE A 782 -13.24 38.77 9.62
CA ILE A 782 -11.86 38.28 9.63
C ILE A 782 -11.53 37.84 8.21
N SER A 783 -10.48 38.40 7.61
CA SER A 783 -9.93 37.79 6.40
C SER A 783 -9.34 36.43 6.78
N ARG A 784 -9.91 35.35 6.23
CA ARG A 784 -9.17 34.08 6.17
C ARG A 784 -7.84 34.37 5.49
N THR A 785 -6.77 33.68 5.88
CA THR A 785 -5.44 33.86 5.29
C THR A 785 -5.59 33.92 3.77
N HIS A 786 -5.17 35.04 3.15
CA HIS A 786 -5.34 35.23 1.71
C HIS A 786 -4.65 34.10 0.91
N ARG A 787 -3.62 33.49 1.51
CA ARG A 787 -2.82 32.39 0.99
C ARG A 787 -3.52 31.02 0.96
N SER A 788 -4.50 30.74 1.83
CA SER A 788 -5.13 29.40 1.84
C SER A 788 -5.95 29.17 0.57
N VAL A 789 -6.14 27.93 0.14
CA VAL A 789 -6.90 27.61 -1.08
C VAL A 789 -7.83 26.43 -0.82
N TRP A 790 -9.10 26.55 -1.25
CA TRP A 790 -10.12 25.52 -1.13
C TRP A 790 -10.46 25.02 -2.53
N MET A 791 -10.47 23.70 -2.73
CA MET A 791 -10.69 23.08 -4.02
C MET A 791 -11.71 21.95 -3.90
N GLN A 792 -12.50 21.75 -4.95
CA GLN A 792 -13.41 20.61 -5.10
C GLN A 792 -13.10 19.87 -6.39
N CYS A 793 -13.05 18.56 -6.34
CA CYS A 793 -12.92 17.71 -7.53
C CYS A 793 -14.23 17.68 -8.32
N ASN A 794 -14.18 17.93 -9.62
CA ASN A 794 -15.36 17.89 -10.48
C ASN A 794 -15.86 16.46 -10.74
N ASP A 795 -14.95 15.48 -10.73
CA ASP A 795 -15.32 14.08 -11.00
C ASP A 795 -16.03 13.40 -9.81
N CYS A 796 -15.53 13.60 -8.58
CA CYS A 796 -16.03 12.88 -7.40
C CYS A 796 -16.56 13.79 -6.29
N ASN A 797 -16.64 15.10 -6.51
CA ASN A 797 -17.06 16.12 -5.54
C ASN A 797 -16.23 16.19 -4.25
N HIS A 798 -15.13 15.45 -4.14
CA HIS A 798 -14.28 15.44 -2.95
C HIS A 798 -13.64 16.81 -2.74
N PHE A 799 -13.64 17.25 -1.49
CA PHE A 799 -13.19 18.57 -1.09
C PHE A 799 -11.80 18.49 -0.44
N MET A 800 -10.94 19.44 -0.80
CA MET A 800 -9.59 19.54 -0.24
C MET A 800 -9.21 20.99 0.03
N SER A 801 -8.34 21.21 1.01
CA SER A 801 -7.86 22.54 1.35
C SER A 801 -6.36 22.57 1.64
N PHE A 802 -5.73 23.65 1.18
CA PHE A 802 -4.34 24.00 1.39
C PHE A 802 -4.25 25.18 2.36
N ASN A 803 -3.41 25.06 3.36
CA ASN A 803 -3.18 26.09 4.37
C ASN A 803 -1.77 25.95 4.95
N HIS A 804 -1.44 26.75 5.95
CA HIS A 804 -0.19 26.64 6.70
C HIS A 804 -0.41 26.75 8.21
N CYS A 805 0.54 26.23 8.96
CA CYS A 805 0.62 26.46 10.39
C CYS A 805 1.10 27.88 10.68
N ASN A 806 0.33 28.65 11.45
CA ASN A 806 0.69 30.04 11.78
C ASN A 806 2.01 30.17 12.56
N GLN A 807 2.39 29.14 13.33
CA GLN A 807 3.62 29.19 14.13
C GLN A 807 4.87 28.87 13.32
N THR A 808 4.79 27.87 12.45
CA THR A 808 5.97 27.27 11.79
C THR A 808 5.98 27.51 10.29
N ASN A 809 4.91 28.07 9.72
CA ASN A 809 4.65 28.16 8.27
C ASN A 809 4.72 26.79 7.57
N THR A 810 4.57 25.70 8.32
CA THR A 810 4.50 24.34 7.77
C THR A 810 3.21 24.20 6.97
N ARG A 811 3.31 23.84 5.70
CA ARG A 811 2.21 23.54 4.79
C ARG A 811 1.35 22.45 5.40
N LEU A 812 0.05 22.58 5.23
CA LEU A 812 -0.93 21.61 5.65
C LEU A 812 -1.92 21.38 4.51
N ILE A 813 -2.20 20.12 4.22
CA ILE A 813 -3.15 19.73 3.18
C ILE A 813 -4.21 18.84 3.84
N LYS A 814 -5.46 19.28 3.79
CA LYS A 814 -6.59 18.53 4.33
C LYS A 814 -7.40 17.96 3.18
N ASN A 815 -7.54 16.63 3.14
CA ASN A 815 -8.27 15.89 2.12
C ASN A 815 -9.61 15.39 2.69
N GLY A 816 -10.49 16.33 3.04
CA GLY A 816 -11.71 16.04 3.79
C GLY A 816 -11.44 15.38 5.15
N THR A 817 -12.47 14.79 5.75
CA THR A 817 -12.37 14.14 7.07
C THR A 817 -11.74 12.74 6.98
N TYR A 818 -12.05 12.00 5.90
CA TYR A 818 -11.67 10.60 5.76
C TYR A 818 -10.27 10.37 5.16
N TRP A 819 -9.89 11.12 4.12
CA TRP A 819 -8.64 10.88 3.37
C TRP A 819 -7.44 11.68 3.86
N THR A 820 -7.61 12.44 4.93
CA THR A 820 -6.51 13.19 5.56
C THR A 820 -5.47 12.25 6.17
N TYR A 821 -4.19 12.52 5.90
CA TYR A 821 -3.03 11.82 6.48
C TYR A 821 -2.44 12.50 7.71
N HIS A 822 -2.78 13.76 7.96
CA HIS A 822 -2.37 14.45 9.19
C HIS A 822 -3.20 13.98 10.39
N SER A 823 -2.60 13.96 11.58
CA SER A 823 -3.33 13.69 12.83
C SER A 823 -4.43 14.74 13.03
N ALA A 824 -5.65 14.31 13.35
CA ALA A 824 -6.70 15.20 13.82
C ALA A 824 -6.57 15.49 15.31
N ARG A 825 -7.05 16.67 15.71
CA ARG A 825 -7.20 17.07 17.12
C ARG A 825 -8.23 16.18 17.81
N ALA A 826 -7.92 15.72 19.01
CA ALA A 826 -8.79 14.78 19.72
C ALA A 826 -10.17 15.38 20.04
N ILE A 827 -10.21 16.64 20.54
CA ILE A 827 -11.46 17.35 20.90
C ILE A 827 -12.24 17.85 19.67
N GLU A 828 -11.53 18.12 18.56
CA GLU A 828 -12.08 18.60 17.30
C GLU A 828 -11.60 17.71 16.14
N PRO A 829 -12.19 16.52 15.94
CA PRO A 829 -11.72 15.53 14.97
C PRO A 829 -11.71 15.99 13.50
N PHE A 830 -12.41 17.10 13.21
CA PHE A 830 -12.42 17.73 11.90
C PHE A 830 -11.19 18.61 11.66
N ASN A 831 -10.44 19.00 12.69
CA ASN A 831 -9.27 19.88 12.56
C ASN A 831 -7.96 19.09 12.60
N ILE A 832 -7.02 19.46 11.74
CA ILE A 832 -5.74 18.76 11.61
C ILE A 832 -4.61 19.47 12.35
N LYS A 833 -3.70 18.66 12.90
CA LYS A 833 -2.49 19.08 13.61
C LYS A 833 -1.37 19.33 12.61
N CYS A 834 -0.51 20.29 12.92
CA CYS A 834 0.75 20.49 12.23
C CYS A 834 1.71 19.35 12.60
N PRO A 835 2.30 18.63 11.62
CA PRO A 835 3.20 17.53 11.93
C PRO A 835 4.51 17.98 12.59
N LYS A 836 4.93 19.24 12.36
CA LYS A 836 6.17 19.80 12.90
C LYS A 836 6.08 20.24 14.35
N CYS A 837 5.00 20.95 14.70
CA CYS A 837 4.84 21.52 16.04
C CYS A 837 3.64 20.96 16.80
N GLY A 838 2.86 20.04 16.26
CA GLY A 838 1.66 19.47 16.89
C GLY A 838 0.52 20.48 17.12
N GLU A 839 0.71 21.76 16.81
CA GLU A 839 -0.29 22.81 16.99
C GLU A 839 -1.31 22.77 15.87
N TRP A 840 -2.48 23.31 16.17
CA TRP A 840 -3.62 23.33 15.27
C TRP A 840 -3.41 24.39 14.18
N GLY A 841 -3.65 24.02 12.93
CA GLY A 841 -3.87 25.04 11.89
C GLY A 841 -5.16 25.81 12.20
N ALA A 842 -5.20 27.11 11.90
CA ALA A 842 -6.47 27.83 11.90
C ALA A 842 -7.23 27.44 10.62
N TRP A 843 -8.24 26.56 10.75
CA TRP A 843 -9.05 26.05 9.65
C TRP A 843 -10.44 26.67 9.57
#